data_AF-A0A9P5RF05-F1
#
_entry.id   AF-A0A9P5RF05-F1
#
_cell.length_a   1.000
_cell.length_b   1.000
_cell.length_c   1.000
_cell.angle_alpha   90.00
_cell.angle_beta   90.00
_cell.angle_gamma   90.00
#
_symmetry.space_group_name_H-M   'P 1'
#
loop_
_entity.id
_entity.type
_entity.pdbx_description
1 polymer ?
#
loop_
_entity_poly.entity_id
_entity_poly.type
_entity_poly.pdbx_seq_one_letter_code
_entity_poly.pdbx_strand_id
1 'polypeptide(L)'
;MDSPPNTARPTWLNQLPDHSIFELNEQEYLEWSQQAAAAAAQEKETNKSTTTTFNDDSTNKGSLAARFSYGLSSTKATPPPSAWPKPEPVRESYGLDDLNEEYQGAYQGLSCMAVRGQDLYVAVGRQIRYASLEELKMGVEYRGREAAIEYIDKRQHKVLKVQDVDFDIRRLVLNQDGKLLAIVGDEKIVIAATPSKSSKQDSKPVIKCKSFVLGEFYHINKGESKVVKVLWHPLSKGFTHLVVLTHDGLLRMYDVATDIDEPEQLFSFRDEGVASRAYGMETVQAASFCFGSKHSPWGQLAVYGLTREGDLYMVCPVMPQTCMLNVADLDEIRKQVDESASQESFDTALVKKNWINKVVESIQPHPFSEDMVLVQNPALKSGKVSRQGPFLYKPAPIDLDDDDNRAYDILCLENEVAEVFAMAHSSGKVDICIALDRPTGRWSLPSKLKTRGTYGLDDDDEEERLPEVSVYESVDLGLLKVFATTSTSSGGAYGLMETRMGIINRPVLVADTMYGDTFYIYHEAGAHCISIRPWLDELTAIYESGSSSQQHVALMNKFFQSKIKSAVGSVVNTRPTKASPPAPIIGLSIVTDAYLDYSLLLLTSSLQLIGMELTPRPRKSAVGGTPSPAKLPGSLMTSKNDDGSTYTVSLSEPMFDKQGGLMALNGLPLQPQVVLPPGVGSAKIIVTEENLKFLGQMVQGVRESLREVFTACDLAQLRLVEQEKEYTRQQDVVQKTYEHITGTLGAKVQKQIDRLDAQIARQSALMARADGLLQKVMESREPALSPAEKEWMANVKTMDKVVKALDARRHQVGTQYEVLKRRLAEMKRQLASGQSITEDPNRRVSYSLLDRSGSPDFTKSWSPRRASTVVAKRQPVKRYGEAQLKPIEAALTDQSGMLDTTTKMVKELETRISSLDISNKSAN
;
A
#
# COMPACT_ATOMS: atom_id res chain seq x y z
N MET A 1 0.11 -33.21 35.16
CA MET A 1 -0.67 -32.05 34.70
C MET A 1 0.34 -31.07 34.16
N ASP A 2 0.69 -31.26 32.89
CA ASP A 2 1.65 -30.43 32.20
C ASP A 2 1.04 -29.05 32.00
N SER A 3 1.79 -28.02 32.35
CA SER A 3 1.46 -26.62 32.08
C SER A 3 1.14 -26.46 30.60
N PRO A 4 0.10 -25.68 30.21
CA PRO A 4 -0.16 -25.44 28.81
C PRO A 4 1.09 -24.77 28.20
N PRO A 5 1.53 -25.19 27.00
CA PRO A 5 2.62 -24.51 26.33
C PRO A 5 2.19 -23.07 26.11
N ASN A 6 3.02 -22.12 26.54
CA ASN A 6 2.80 -20.70 26.29
C ASN A 6 2.93 -20.48 24.77
N THR A 7 1.80 -20.53 24.05
CA THR A 7 1.72 -20.54 22.58
C THR A 7 1.82 -19.13 21.99
N ALA A 8 2.99 -18.49 22.14
CA ALA A 8 3.44 -17.49 21.20
C ALA A 8 4.77 -17.98 20.66
N ARG A 9 4.81 -18.43 19.40
CA ARG A 9 6.09 -18.69 18.73
C ARG A 9 6.87 -17.37 18.78
N PRO A 10 8.11 -17.33 19.27
CA PRO A 10 8.90 -16.10 19.23
C PRO A 10 9.05 -15.69 17.77
N THR A 11 8.49 -14.54 17.40
CA THR A 11 8.68 -13.95 16.08
C THR A 11 10.15 -13.54 15.94
N TRP A 12 10.68 -13.55 14.71
CA TRP A 12 12.06 -13.10 14.44
C TRP A 12 12.29 -11.64 14.88
N LEU A 13 11.23 -10.82 14.85
CA LEU A 13 11.19 -9.45 15.36
C LEU A 13 11.58 -9.34 16.85
N ASN A 14 11.26 -10.35 17.66
CA ASN A 14 11.60 -10.34 19.10
C ASN A 14 13.10 -10.57 19.37
N GLN A 15 13.85 -11.08 18.40
CA GLN A 15 15.30 -11.34 18.51
C GLN A 15 16.14 -10.27 17.81
N LEU A 16 15.50 -9.43 16.98
CA LEU A 16 16.14 -8.33 16.27
C LEU A 16 16.79 -7.29 17.21
N PRO A 17 16.26 -6.97 18.42
CA PRO A 17 16.89 -6.01 19.33
C PRO A 17 18.26 -6.44 19.84
N ASP A 18 18.54 -7.75 19.89
CA ASP A 18 19.82 -8.32 20.38
C ASP A 18 20.91 -8.31 19.28
N HIS A 19 20.62 -7.74 18.11
CA HIS A 19 21.57 -7.71 17.00
C HIS A 19 22.63 -6.60 17.18
N SER A 20 23.90 -6.92 16.89
CA SER A 20 25.05 -6.01 17.01
C SER A 20 24.92 -4.66 16.30
N ILE A 21 24.00 -4.51 15.35
CA ILE A 21 23.70 -3.22 14.69
C ILE A 21 23.22 -2.16 15.70
N PHE A 22 22.62 -2.61 16.79
CA PHE A 22 22.05 -1.78 17.86
C PHE A 22 22.94 -1.66 19.10
N GLU A 23 24.04 -2.42 19.17
CA GLU A 23 24.96 -2.38 20.30
C GLU A 23 25.96 -1.22 20.15
N LEU A 24 26.14 -0.46 21.24
CA LEU A 24 27.24 0.51 21.34
C LEU A 24 28.46 -0.21 21.90
N ASN A 25 29.58 -0.23 21.18
CA ASN A 25 30.83 -0.73 21.73
C ASN A 25 31.32 0.20 22.87
N GLU A 26 32.03 -0.32 23.88
CA GLU A 26 32.51 0.50 25.02
C GLU A 26 33.34 1.72 24.58
N GLN A 27 34.14 1.60 23.52
CA GLN A 27 34.91 2.72 22.95
C GLN A 27 34.01 3.74 22.24
N GLU A 28 32.98 3.30 21.52
CA GLU A 28 32.02 4.17 20.84
C GLU A 28 31.15 4.92 21.85
N TYR A 29 30.76 4.25 22.95
CA TYR A 29 30.08 4.87 24.06
C TYR A 29 30.96 5.93 24.74
N LEU A 30 32.26 5.64 24.93
CA LEU A 30 33.21 6.60 25.51
C LEU A 30 33.44 7.80 24.59
N GLU A 31 33.60 7.58 23.29
CA GLU A 31 33.76 8.64 22.29
C GLU A 31 32.49 9.49 22.16
N TRP A 32 31.31 8.86 22.09
CA TRP A 32 30.02 9.54 22.09
C TRP A 32 29.80 10.35 23.38
N SER A 33 30.10 9.78 24.54
CA SER A 33 29.99 10.45 25.83
C SER A 33 30.98 11.61 25.97
N GLN A 34 32.22 11.44 25.51
CA GLN A 34 33.23 12.50 25.49
C GLN A 34 32.89 13.61 24.50
N GLN A 35 32.29 13.30 23.35
CA GLN A 35 31.83 14.28 22.37
C GLN A 35 30.60 15.05 22.87
N ALA A 36 29.63 14.38 23.50
CA ALA A 36 28.49 15.04 24.15
C ALA A 36 28.97 15.98 25.28
N ALA A 37 29.97 15.56 26.06
CA ALA A 37 30.59 16.39 27.09
C ALA A 37 31.42 17.56 26.51
N ALA A 38 32.12 17.35 25.39
CA ALA A 38 32.92 18.36 24.72
C ALA A 38 32.05 19.43 24.02
N ALA A 39 30.94 19.03 23.41
CA ALA A 39 29.95 19.95 22.84
C ALA A 39 29.36 20.86 23.95
N ALA A 40 28.98 20.26 25.09
CA ALA A 40 28.50 21.01 26.26
C ALA A 40 29.58 21.91 26.90
N ALA A 41 30.87 21.57 26.74
CA ALA A 41 31.99 22.37 27.24
C ALA A 41 32.37 23.54 26.32
N GLN A 42 32.37 23.33 24.99
CA GLN A 42 32.55 24.41 24.01
C GLN A 42 31.41 25.43 24.07
N GLU A 43 30.19 25.00 24.39
CA GLU A 43 29.04 25.89 24.66
C GLU A 43 29.25 26.79 25.89
N LYS A 44 29.94 26.30 26.94
CA LYS A 44 30.26 27.11 28.12
C LYS A 44 31.35 28.16 27.85
N GLU A 45 32.27 27.91 26.93
CA GLU A 45 33.33 28.87 26.58
C GLU A 45 32.86 29.91 25.55
N THR A 46 32.02 29.53 24.58
CA THR A 46 31.44 30.46 23.61
C THR A 46 30.46 31.45 24.26
N ASN A 47 29.64 31.00 25.21
CA ASN A 47 28.73 31.87 25.99
C ASN A 47 29.44 32.84 26.95
N LYS A 48 30.73 32.64 27.25
CA LYS A 48 31.54 33.64 27.98
C LYS A 48 32.09 34.73 27.08
N SER A 49 32.14 34.51 25.76
CA SER A 49 32.78 35.43 24.82
C SER A 49 31.81 36.44 24.16
N THR A 50 30.50 36.26 24.33
CA THR A 50 29.46 37.12 23.71
C THR A 50 28.86 38.17 24.65
N THR A 51 29.38 38.34 25.87
CA THR A 51 28.98 39.45 26.75
C THR A 51 29.85 40.69 26.50
N THR A 52 29.62 41.36 25.36
CA THR A 52 30.15 42.71 25.13
C THR A 52 29.41 43.71 26.02
N THR A 53 30.19 44.43 26.81
CA THR A 53 29.81 45.47 27.78
C THR A 53 28.99 46.60 27.16
N PHE A 54 27.73 46.74 27.56
CA PHE A 54 27.04 48.02 27.62
C PHE A 54 27.46 48.71 28.93
N ASN A 55 28.01 49.92 28.79
CA ASN A 55 28.28 50.83 29.91
C ASN A 55 26.96 51.28 30.52
N ASP A 56 26.82 51.13 31.84
CA ASP A 56 25.98 52.06 32.59
C ASP A 56 26.64 52.40 33.93
N ASP A 57 26.82 53.70 34.11
CA ASP A 57 27.40 54.36 35.27
C ASP A 57 26.45 54.23 36.47
N SER A 58 26.88 53.59 37.55
CA SER A 58 26.54 54.12 38.88
C SER A 58 27.49 53.60 39.96
N THR A 59 28.01 54.58 40.68
CA THR A 59 28.94 54.50 41.79
C THR A 59 28.38 53.73 42.98
N ASN A 60 29.11 52.74 43.50
CA ASN A 60 29.27 52.62 44.95
C ASN A 60 30.57 51.92 45.36
N LYS A 61 31.28 52.54 46.30
CA LYS A 61 32.63 52.20 46.79
C LYS A 61 32.55 51.05 47.80
N GLY A 62 33.55 50.15 47.80
CA GLY A 62 33.74 49.24 48.93
C GLY A 62 34.81 48.16 48.80
N SER A 63 36.07 48.53 49.03
CA SER A 63 37.14 47.74 49.67
C SER A 63 37.81 46.55 48.94
N LEU A 64 39.13 46.71 48.76
CA LEU A 64 40.14 45.72 48.37
C LEU A 64 40.72 44.95 49.59
N ALA A 65 41.44 43.85 49.28
CA ALA A 65 42.33 43.00 50.09
C ALA A 65 41.65 41.80 50.77
N ALA A 66 42.18 40.56 50.79
CA ALA A 66 43.57 40.08 50.81
C ALA A 66 43.67 38.64 50.22
N ARG A 67 44.69 38.32 49.40
CA ARG A 67 45.94 37.57 49.69
C ARG A 67 45.82 36.13 50.25
N PHE A 68 46.28 35.18 49.42
CA PHE A 68 47.18 34.02 49.67
C PHE A 68 47.00 33.14 50.93
N SER A 69 46.88 31.82 50.71
CA SER A 69 47.88 30.83 51.18
C SER A 69 47.64 29.42 50.62
N TYR A 70 48.65 28.88 49.95
CA TYR A 70 48.83 27.45 49.66
C TYR A 70 49.46 26.75 50.87
N GLY A 71 49.11 25.49 51.11
CA GLY A 71 49.80 24.59 52.04
C GLY A 71 49.92 23.18 51.46
N LEU A 72 51.14 22.80 51.08
CA LEU A 72 51.54 21.42 50.75
C LEU A 72 51.75 20.59 52.03
N SER A 73 51.47 19.29 51.97
CA SER A 73 52.24 18.28 52.69
C SER A 73 52.23 16.95 51.93
N SER A 74 53.44 16.40 51.72
CA SER A 74 53.71 15.14 51.05
C SER A 74 54.09 14.06 52.07
N THR A 75 53.66 12.82 51.88
CA THR A 75 54.45 11.63 52.23
C THR A 75 54.23 10.51 51.21
N LYS A 76 55.33 9.92 50.75
CA LYS A 76 55.42 8.80 49.79
C LYS A 76 55.31 7.45 50.51
N ALA A 77 54.58 6.49 49.92
CA ALA A 77 54.87 5.06 50.01
C ALA A 77 54.16 4.26 48.89
N THR A 78 54.86 3.28 48.30
CA THR A 78 54.42 2.26 47.30
C THR A 78 55.26 0.99 47.56
N PRO A 79 54.93 -0.25 47.09
CA PRO A 79 53.70 -0.85 46.48
C PRO A 79 53.35 -2.21 47.21
N PRO A 80 52.60 -3.27 46.71
CA PRO A 80 52.26 -3.68 45.33
C PRO A 80 50.84 -4.33 45.16
N PRO A 81 50.52 -5.17 44.13
CA PRO A 81 49.49 -4.83 43.15
C PRO A 81 48.34 -5.86 43.08
N SER A 82 47.09 -5.48 43.38
CA SER A 82 45.90 -6.19 42.88
C SER A 82 44.61 -5.43 43.21
N ALA A 83 43.64 -5.56 42.30
CA ALA A 83 42.23 -5.17 42.41
C ALA A 83 41.96 -3.66 42.52
N TRP A 84 41.79 -3.01 41.37
CA TRP A 84 41.13 -1.70 41.33
C TRP A 84 39.65 -1.85 41.75
N PRO A 85 39.10 -0.90 42.54
CA PRO A 85 37.74 -0.96 43.03
C PRO A 85 36.73 -0.53 41.95
N LYS A 86 35.54 -1.13 41.99
CA LYS A 86 34.37 -0.73 41.20
C LYS A 86 33.99 0.72 41.52
N PRO A 87 33.75 1.61 40.54
CA PRO A 87 33.18 2.92 40.81
C PRO A 87 31.69 2.79 41.14
N GLU A 88 31.29 3.39 42.27
CA GLU A 88 29.88 3.61 42.63
C GLU A 88 29.20 4.58 41.64
N PRO A 89 27.86 4.48 41.45
CA PRO A 89 27.15 5.36 40.54
C PRO A 89 27.07 6.77 41.13
N VAL A 90 27.72 7.73 40.46
CA VAL A 90 27.64 9.15 40.79
C VAL A 90 26.22 9.65 40.52
N ARG A 91 25.49 9.95 41.60
CA ARG A 91 24.26 10.75 41.61
C ARG A 91 24.64 12.23 41.52
N GLU A 92 24.70 12.79 40.32
CA GLU A 92 24.58 14.25 40.16
C GLU A 92 23.67 14.55 38.97
N SER A 93 22.44 14.91 39.31
CA SER A 93 21.45 15.53 38.43
C SER A 93 21.96 16.91 38.02
N TYR A 94 22.28 17.08 36.74
CA TYR A 94 22.59 18.40 36.18
C TYR A 94 21.29 19.19 36.03
N GLY A 95 21.25 20.37 36.68
CA GLY A 95 20.20 21.35 36.55
C GLY A 95 20.06 21.82 35.10
N LEU A 96 18.84 21.73 34.60
CA LEU A 96 18.41 22.00 33.22
C LEU A 96 17.51 23.24 33.16
N ASP A 97 17.66 24.19 34.09
CA ASP A 97 16.63 25.22 34.30
C ASP A 97 16.95 26.61 33.74
N ASP A 98 18.12 26.89 33.15
CA ASP A 98 18.40 28.25 32.60
C ASP A 98 19.37 28.22 31.41
N LEU A 99 18.90 27.81 30.22
CA LEU A 99 19.61 28.04 28.96
C LEU A 99 18.66 28.63 27.91
N ASN A 100 19.03 29.79 27.39
CA ASN A 100 18.36 30.56 26.34
C ASN A 100 17.80 29.66 25.21
N GLU A 101 16.57 29.96 24.80
CA GLU A 101 15.72 29.26 23.81
C GLU A 101 16.27 29.21 22.37
N GLU A 102 17.49 29.69 22.10
CA GLU A 102 17.91 29.94 20.72
C GLU A 102 18.79 28.85 20.09
N TYR A 103 19.49 27.99 20.83
CA TYR A 103 20.41 27.03 20.20
C TYR A 103 20.55 25.70 20.97
N GLN A 104 19.81 24.69 20.51
CA GLN A 104 20.10 23.26 20.74
C GLN A 104 19.84 22.43 19.47
N GLY A 105 20.82 22.48 18.55
CA GLY A 105 21.27 21.39 17.65
C GLY A 105 20.32 20.70 16.64
N ALA A 106 19.00 20.68 16.79
CA ALA A 106 18.11 20.03 15.81
C ALA A 106 16.83 20.83 15.63
N TYR A 107 16.56 21.27 14.40
CA TYR A 107 15.34 22.02 14.06
C TYR A 107 14.16 21.07 13.81
N GLN A 108 14.40 19.80 13.49
CA GLN A 108 13.33 18.80 13.31
C GLN A 108 13.58 17.55 14.15
N GLY A 109 12.58 16.66 14.21
CA GLY A 109 12.75 15.34 14.80
C GLY A 109 13.70 14.46 13.98
N LEU A 110 14.37 13.54 14.69
CA LEU A 110 15.39 12.66 14.12
C LEU A 110 14.75 11.53 13.31
N SER A 111 15.39 11.13 12.21
CA SER A 111 14.97 10.01 11.36
C SER A 111 16.20 9.20 10.95
N CYS A 112 16.81 8.56 11.94
CA CYS A 112 18.09 7.88 11.86
C CYS A 112 17.99 6.43 11.35
N MET A 113 16.82 5.99 10.89
CA MET A 113 16.59 4.63 10.39
C MET A 113 15.90 4.68 9.03
N ALA A 114 16.39 3.89 8.08
CA ALA A 114 15.79 3.73 6.77
C ALA A 114 15.81 2.26 6.34
N VAL A 115 14.74 1.79 5.70
CA VAL A 115 14.61 0.42 5.20
C VAL A 115 14.39 0.42 3.69
N ARG A 116 15.13 -0.42 2.97
CA ARG A 116 14.95 -0.66 1.53
C ARG A 116 14.66 -2.14 1.30
N GLY A 117 13.39 -2.50 1.14
CA GLY A 117 12.98 -3.89 1.02
C GLY A 117 13.45 -4.70 2.23
N GLN A 118 14.55 -5.43 2.07
CA GLN A 118 15.15 -6.27 3.12
C GLN A 118 16.41 -5.68 3.76
N ASP A 119 16.87 -4.52 3.30
CA ASP A 119 18.06 -3.85 3.80
C ASP A 119 17.69 -2.84 4.90
N LEU A 120 18.33 -2.94 6.07
CA LEU A 120 18.21 -1.97 7.16
C LEU A 120 19.46 -1.09 7.24
N TYR A 121 19.26 0.23 7.27
CA TYR A 121 20.29 1.23 7.50
C TYR A 121 19.98 2.00 8.79
N VAL A 122 20.96 2.09 9.68
CA VAL A 122 20.83 2.79 10.97
C VAL A 122 21.99 3.76 11.13
N ALA A 123 21.70 5.03 11.38
CA ALA A 123 22.68 6.04 11.74
C ALA A 123 22.95 6.02 13.25
N VAL A 124 24.23 5.90 13.61
CA VAL A 124 24.72 5.97 14.99
C VAL A 124 25.78 7.06 15.05
N GLY A 125 25.40 8.24 15.54
CA GLY A 125 26.24 9.43 15.50
C GLY A 125 26.63 9.80 14.06
N ARG A 126 27.90 9.59 13.71
CA ARG A 126 28.47 9.89 12.39
C ARG A 126 28.69 8.67 11.50
N GLN A 127 28.27 7.50 11.97
CA GLN A 127 28.45 6.24 11.26
C GLN A 127 27.11 5.70 10.78
N ILE A 128 27.14 4.98 9.65
CA ILE A 128 25.96 4.30 9.10
C ILE A 128 26.20 2.81 9.14
N ARG A 129 25.37 2.10 9.89
CA ARG A 129 25.40 0.66 10.03
C ARG A 129 24.37 0.03 9.10
N TYR A 130 24.70 -1.16 8.60
CA TYR A 130 23.92 -1.92 7.63
C TYR A 130 23.72 -3.35 8.12
N ALA A 131 22.50 -3.87 7.97
CA ALA A 131 22.17 -5.28 8.15
C ALA A 131 21.10 -5.74 7.15
N SER A 132 21.09 -7.03 6.83
CA SER A 132 20.03 -7.65 6.03
C SER A 132 18.99 -8.28 6.95
N LEU A 133 17.75 -7.79 6.89
CA LEU A 133 16.63 -8.32 7.65
C LEU A 133 16.24 -9.74 7.18
N GLU A 134 16.39 -10.04 5.89
CA GLU A 134 16.15 -11.38 5.34
C GLU A 134 17.10 -12.40 5.97
N GLU A 135 18.40 -12.10 5.99
CA GLU A 135 19.39 -13.00 6.59
C GLU A 135 19.10 -13.24 8.08
N LEU A 136 18.59 -12.23 8.78
CA LEU A 136 18.23 -12.32 10.19
C LEU A 136 16.98 -13.18 10.40
N LYS A 137 15.91 -12.94 9.66
CA LYS A 137 14.69 -13.77 9.71
C LYS A 137 15.01 -15.23 9.39
N MET A 138 15.77 -15.49 8.34
CA MET A 138 16.21 -16.84 7.96
C MET A 138 17.06 -17.50 9.06
N GLY A 139 17.96 -16.75 9.70
CA GLY A 139 18.75 -17.24 10.83
C GLY A 139 17.88 -17.72 11.98
N VAL A 140 16.83 -16.95 12.31
CA VAL A 140 15.90 -17.25 13.41
C VAL A 140 15.00 -18.45 13.09
N GLU A 141 14.38 -18.46 11.91
CA GLU A 141 13.37 -19.47 11.56
C GLU A 141 13.96 -20.85 11.27
N TYR A 142 15.13 -20.93 10.63
CA TYR A 142 15.71 -22.20 10.19
C TYR A 142 16.60 -22.90 11.22
N ARG A 143 17.15 -22.17 12.20
CA ARG A 143 18.13 -22.73 13.15
C ARG A 143 17.60 -22.88 14.58
N GLY A 144 16.44 -22.30 14.90
CA GLY A 144 15.89 -22.28 16.27
C GLY A 144 16.59 -21.25 17.16
N ARG A 145 16.03 -20.98 18.34
CA ARG A 145 16.39 -19.81 19.18
C ARG A 145 17.86 -19.74 19.59
N GLU A 146 18.46 -20.82 20.08
CA GLU A 146 19.85 -20.81 20.56
C GLU A 146 20.86 -20.63 19.41
N ALA A 147 20.65 -21.33 18.29
CA ALA A 147 21.50 -21.20 17.12
C ALA A 147 21.25 -19.87 16.35
N ALA A 148 20.08 -19.24 16.54
CA ALA A 148 19.79 -17.91 16.04
C ALA A 148 20.55 -16.84 16.82
N ILE A 149 20.60 -16.94 18.16
CA ILE A 149 21.42 -16.06 19.00
C ILE A 149 22.91 -16.23 18.63
N GLU A 150 23.39 -17.47 18.51
CA GLU A 150 24.75 -17.73 18.05
C GLU A 150 25.00 -17.21 16.63
N TYR A 151 24.00 -17.24 15.74
CA TYR A 151 24.08 -16.69 14.39
C TYR A 151 24.14 -15.16 14.38
N ILE A 152 23.32 -14.51 15.22
CA ILE A 152 23.27 -13.06 15.42
C ILE A 152 24.60 -12.56 16.00
N ASP A 153 25.12 -13.23 17.02
CA ASP A 153 26.39 -12.90 17.68
C ASP A 153 27.59 -13.08 16.73
N LYS A 154 27.54 -14.10 15.86
CA LYS A 154 28.60 -14.34 14.85
C LYS A 154 28.53 -13.44 13.61
N ARG A 155 27.37 -12.91 13.26
CA ARG A 155 27.19 -12.01 12.10
C ARG A 155 27.18 -10.56 12.58
N GLN A 156 28.36 -9.95 12.61
CA GLN A 156 28.49 -8.52 12.85
C GLN A 156 27.78 -7.71 11.77
N HIS A 157 27.15 -6.62 12.17
CA HIS A 157 26.67 -5.59 11.24
C HIS A 157 27.83 -5.06 10.38
N LYS A 158 27.50 -4.49 9.23
CA LYS A 158 28.50 -3.83 8.38
C LYS A 158 28.44 -2.33 8.53
N VAL A 159 29.57 -1.66 8.42
CA VAL A 159 29.64 -0.19 8.44
C VAL A 159 29.81 0.32 7.02
N LEU A 160 28.97 1.26 6.61
CA LEU A 160 29.13 1.97 5.35
C LEU A 160 30.15 3.08 5.54
N LYS A 161 31.30 2.93 4.88
CA LYS A 161 32.30 3.98 4.80
C LYS A 161 31.90 4.96 3.70
N VAL A 162 31.36 6.09 4.12
CA VAL A 162 30.96 7.24 3.29
C VAL A 162 32.00 8.36 3.49
N GLN A 163 32.40 9.04 2.42
CA GLN A 163 33.30 10.19 2.52
C GLN A 163 32.52 11.42 2.98
N ASP A 164 33.20 12.35 3.66
CA ASP A 164 32.66 13.67 4.03
C ASP A 164 31.48 13.66 5.01
N VAL A 165 31.29 12.56 5.74
CA VAL A 165 30.38 12.47 6.90
C VAL A 165 31.18 12.73 8.18
N ASP A 166 31.41 14.01 8.47
CA ASP A 166 32.11 14.54 9.64
C ASP A 166 31.17 15.18 10.67
N PHE A 167 29.86 15.10 10.42
CA PHE A 167 28.78 15.67 11.22
C PHE A 167 27.86 14.59 11.78
N ASP A 168 27.05 14.95 12.78
CA ASP A 168 26.05 14.05 13.37
C ASP A 168 24.86 13.90 12.44
N ILE A 169 24.54 12.65 12.08
CA ILE A 169 23.48 12.35 11.13
C ILE A 169 22.12 12.57 11.82
N ARG A 170 21.29 13.42 11.21
CA ARG A 170 19.93 13.72 11.69
C ARG A 170 18.88 12.89 10.96
N ARG A 171 19.06 12.65 9.66
CA ARG A 171 18.10 11.94 8.82
C ARG A 171 18.77 11.11 7.72
N LEU A 172 18.16 9.96 7.44
CA LEU A 172 18.47 9.09 6.30
C LEU A 172 17.25 9.05 5.35
N VAL A 173 17.41 9.46 4.09
CA VAL A 173 16.32 9.44 3.10
C VAL A 173 16.72 8.66 1.86
N LEU A 174 16.07 7.52 1.64
CA LEU A 174 16.25 6.72 0.42
C LEU A 174 15.46 7.33 -0.74
N ASN A 175 16.03 7.25 -1.95
CA ASN A 175 15.27 7.57 -3.16
C ASN A 175 14.29 6.43 -3.52
N GLN A 176 13.37 6.69 -4.45
CA GLN A 176 12.26 5.76 -4.76
C GLN A 176 12.73 4.37 -5.24
N ASP A 177 13.83 4.27 -5.99
CA ASP A 177 14.40 2.97 -6.41
C ASP A 177 15.40 2.38 -5.39
N GLY A 178 15.65 3.13 -4.30
CA GLY A 178 16.57 2.84 -3.22
C GLY A 178 18.04 2.78 -3.63
N LYS A 179 18.44 3.24 -4.82
CA LYS A 179 19.84 3.24 -5.26
C LYS A 179 20.66 4.35 -4.59
N LEU A 180 20.05 5.47 -4.24
CA LEU A 180 20.70 6.61 -3.59
C LEU A 180 20.15 6.78 -2.17
N LEU A 181 21.05 7.15 -1.26
CA LEU A 181 20.76 7.46 0.14
C LEU A 181 21.25 8.88 0.43
N ALA A 182 20.32 9.78 0.78
CA ALA A 182 20.66 11.10 1.29
C ALA A 182 20.92 11.00 2.81
N ILE A 183 22.10 11.46 3.22
CA ILE A 183 22.58 11.50 4.60
C ILE A 183 22.59 12.97 5.01
N VAL A 184 21.69 13.33 5.92
CA VAL A 184 21.35 14.73 6.20
C VAL A 184 21.78 15.07 7.62
N GLY A 185 22.60 16.12 7.75
CA GLY A 185 22.89 16.82 8.99
C GLY A 185 22.18 18.16 9.05
N ASP A 186 22.54 19.00 10.03
CA ASP A 186 21.91 20.32 10.19
C ASP A 186 22.31 21.32 9.09
N GLU A 187 23.54 21.20 8.58
CA GLU A 187 24.15 22.13 7.61
C GLU A 187 24.92 21.40 6.49
N LYS A 188 24.81 20.08 6.41
CA LYS A 188 25.53 19.31 5.38
C LYS A 188 24.70 18.13 4.93
N ILE A 189 24.68 17.92 3.62
CA ILE A 189 23.97 16.81 2.99
C ILE A 189 24.98 16.05 2.14
N VAL A 190 25.05 14.74 2.35
CA VAL A 190 25.90 13.83 1.58
C VAL A 190 25.03 12.80 0.90
N ILE A 191 25.18 12.64 -0.41
CA ILE A 191 24.48 11.60 -1.18
C ILE A 191 25.41 10.42 -1.36
N ALA A 192 24.99 9.24 -0.90
CA ALA A 192 25.73 7.99 -1.04
C ALA A 192 25.01 7.01 -1.96
N ALA A 193 25.76 6.31 -2.81
CA ALA A 193 25.26 5.17 -3.54
C ALA A 193 25.09 3.97 -2.59
N THR A 194 23.91 3.37 -2.60
CA THR A 194 23.65 2.18 -1.80
C THR A 194 24.50 0.99 -2.28
N PRO A 195 24.91 0.08 -1.36
CA PRO A 195 25.75 -1.05 -1.71
C PRO A 195 25.13 -1.98 -2.78
N SER A 196 25.95 -2.47 -3.70
CA SER A 196 25.55 -3.52 -4.64
C SER A 196 25.34 -4.87 -3.94
N LYS A 197 24.56 -5.78 -4.56
CA LYS A 197 24.36 -7.14 -4.03
C LYS A 197 25.69 -7.88 -3.76
N SER A 198 26.69 -7.72 -4.64
CA SER A 198 28.01 -8.32 -4.44
C SER A 198 28.75 -7.76 -3.24
N SER A 199 28.69 -6.44 -3.02
CA SER A 199 29.31 -5.80 -1.85
C SER A 199 28.63 -6.20 -0.54
N LYS A 200 27.32 -6.47 -0.59
CA LYS A 200 26.53 -6.95 0.56
C LYS A 200 26.86 -8.39 0.92
N GLN A 201 27.29 -9.21 -0.03
CA GLN A 201 27.69 -10.61 0.21
C GLN A 201 29.18 -10.78 0.56
N ASP A 202 30.02 -9.76 0.35
CA ASP A 202 31.43 -9.79 0.76
C ASP A 202 31.54 -10.00 2.28
N SER A 203 32.50 -10.79 2.76
CA SER A 203 32.68 -11.05 4.19
C SER A 203 33.29 -9.88 4.98
N LYS A 204 33.72 -8.81 4.28
CA LYS A 204 34.30 -7.62 4.91
C LYS A 204 33.27 -6.89 5.80
N PRO A 205 33.67 -6.42 7.00
CA PRO A 205 32.79 -5.66 7.90
C PRO A 205 32.56 -4.22 7.44
N VAL A 206 33.38 -3.70 6.51
CA VAL A 206 33.26 -2.32 6.01
C VAL A 206 32.95 -2.34 4.52
N ILE A 207 31.88 -1.66 4.14
CA ILE A 207 31.48 -1.45 2.75
C ILE A 207 31.86 -0.03 2.33
N LYS A 208 32.67 0.12 1.28
CA LYS A 208 32.98 1.44 0.73
C LYS A 208 31.86 1.88 -0.21
N CYS A 209 31.23 3.00 0.10
CA CYS A 209 30.23 3.62 -0.75
C CYS A 209 30.85 4.77 -1.54
N LYS A 210 30.38 4.97 -2.78
CA LYS A 210 30.62 6.23 -3.50
C LYS A 210 29.71 7.29 -2.89
N SER A 211 30.24 8.47 -2.64
CA SER A 211 29.48 9.56 -2.05
C SER A 211 29.93 10.91 -2.57
N PHE A 212 29.04 11.88 -2.47
CA PHE A 212 29.23 13.24 -2.95
C PHE A 212 28.53 14.21 -1.99
N VAL A 213 29.13 15.37 -1.73
CA VAL A 213 28.50 16.44 -0.94
C VAL A 213 27.55 17.21 -1.83
N LEU A 214 26.34 17.50 -1.35
CA LEU A 214 25.33 18.24 -2.09
C LEU A 214 25.37 19.72 -1.74
N GLY A 215 25.41 20.58 -2.76
CA GLY A 215 25.22 22.01 -2.64
C GLY A 215 26.12 22.66 -1.58
N GLU A 216 27.42 22.34 -1.59
CA GLU A 216 28.35 22.73 -0.52
C GLU A 216 28.25 24.24 -0.21
N PHE A 217 28.26 25.07 -1.26
CA PHE A 217 28.15 26.53 -1.13
C PHE A 217 26.86 27.02 -0.46
N TYR A 218 25.76 26.28 -0.64
CA TYR A 218 24.42 26.63 -0.15
C TYR A 218 24.15 26.13 1.25
N HIS A 219 24.80 25.03 1.65
CA HIS A 219 24.52 24.37 2.93
C HIS A 219 25.60 24.63 4.00
N ILE A 220 26.82 25.06 3.65
CA ILE A 220 27.86 25.39 4.65
C ILE A 220 27.43 26.55 5.56
N ASN A 221 27.39 26.30 6.89
CA ASN A 221 27.63 27.17 8.06
C ASN A 221 27.44 28.70 7.90
N LYS A 222 26.40 29.11 7.18
CA LYS A 222 25.94 30.48 6.99
C LYS A 222 24.66 30.68 7.80
N GLY A 223 24.78 30.70 9.13
CA GLY A 223 23.69 31.10 10.04
C GLY A 223 22.35 30.38 9.84
N GLU A 224 21.37 31.07 9.27
CA GLU A 224 19.95 30.65 9.15
C GLU A 224 19.65 29.60 8.06
N SER A 225 20.64 29.17 7.27
CA SER A 225 20.44 28.22 6.15
C SER A 225 20.43 26.74 6.56
N LYS A 226 19.91 26.43 7.75
CA LYS A 226 19.88 25.05 8.28
C LYS A 226 18.83 24.21 7.59
N VAL A 227 19.16 22.95 7.36
CA VAL A 227 18.31 21.99 6.66
C VAL A 227 17.15 21.60 7.58
N VAL A 228 15.94 21.82 7.10
CA VAL A 228 14.70 21.46 7.81
C VAL A 228 14.21 20.10 7.32
N LYS A 229 13.95 19.98 6.01
CA LYS A 229 13.46 18.73 5.42
C LYS A 229 14.06 18.47 4.06
N VAL A 230 14.14 17.19 3.73
CA VAL A 230 14.68 16.70 2.46
C VAL A 230 13.77 15.58 1.96
N LEU A 231 13.30 15.69 0.72
CA LEU A 231 12.48 14.67 0.05
C LEU A 231 12.93 14.52 -1.40
N TRP A 232 12.84 13.31 -1.94
CA TRP A 232 13.06 13.06 -3.37
C TRP A 232 11.81 13.43 -4.16
N HIS A 233 11.99 14.08 -5.31
CA HIS A 233 10.86 14.51 -6.13
C HIS A 233 10.11 13.30 -6.72
N PRO A 234 8.77 13.19 -6.59
CA PRO A 234 7.98 12.04 -7.03
C PRO A 234 8.13 11.79 -8.54
N LEU A 235 8.10 12.85 -9.34
CA LEU A 235 8.10 12.81 -10.81
C LEU A 235 9.50 12.85 -11.45
N SER A 236 10.57 12.71 -10.66
CA SER A 236 11.95 12.77 -11.18
C SER A 236 12.25 11.65 -12.16
N LYS A 237 12.67 11.98 -13.39
CA LYS A 237 13.27 10.97 -14.28
C LYS A 237 14.46 10.31 -13.58
N GLY A 238 14.44 8.98 -13.50
CA GLY A 238 15.53 8.21 -12.88
C GLY A 238 15.67 8.34 -11.35
N PHE A 239 14.74 9.03 -10.66
CA PHE A 239 14.72 9.19 -9.21
C PHE A 239 15.98 9.87 -8.63
N THR A 240 16.47 10.92 -9.29
CA THR A 240 17.72 11.64 -8.99
C THR A 240 17.51 13.05 -8.44
N HIS A 241 16.29 13.59 -8.49
CA HIS A 241 16.04 14.96 -8.02
C HIS A 241 15.74 14.98 -6.52
N LEU A 242 16.54 15.73 -5.78
CA LEU A 242 16.40 15.93 -4.34
C LEU A 242 15.92 17.36 -4.06
N VAL A 243 14.89 17.50 -3.25
CA VAL A 243 14.35 18.79 -2.82
C VAL A 243 14.73 19.02 -1.36
N VAL A 244 15.35 20.17 -1.09
CA VAL A 244 15.87 20.58 0.21
C VAL A 244 15.18 21.86 0.64
N LEU A 245 14.51 21.82 1.80
CA LEU A 245 13.94 22.99 2.46
C LEU A 245 14.86 23.44 3.59
N THR A 246 15.21 24.72 3.60
CA THR A 246 15.97 25.37 4.67
C THR A 246 15.07 26.23 5.57
N HIS A 247 15.55 26.51 6.78
CA HIS A 247 14.79 27.21 7.83
C HIS A 247 14.31 28.61 7.42
N ASP A 248 15.08 29.26 6.54
CA ASP A 248 14.76 30.54 5.90
C ASP A 248 13.64 30.48 4.84
N GLY A 249 12.92 29.37 4.70
CA GLY A 249 11.81 29.24 3.77
C GLY A 249 12.20 29.06 2.30
N LEU A 250 13.48 28.78 2.02
CA LEU A 250 13.96 28.50 0.67
C LEU A 250 13.90 27.00 0.34
N LEU A 251 13.28 26.68 -0.79
CA LEU A 251 13.12 25.33 -1.33
C LEU A 251 14.01 25.17 -2.57
N ARG A 252 15.04 24.34 -2.48
CA ARG A 252 16.02 24.09 -3.54
C ARG A 252 15.84 22.69 -4.11
N MET A 253 15.76 22.57 -5.42
CA MET A 253 15.73 21.28 -6.12
C MET A 253 17.06 21.06 -6.84
N TYR A 254 17.71 19.93 -6.59
CA TYR A 254 18.97 19.53 -7.20
C TYR A 254 18.77 18.27 -8.05
N ASP A 255 19.39 18.20 -9.23
CA ASP A 255 19.49 16.94 -9.98
C ASP A 255 20.87 16.30 -9.75
N VAL A 256 20.90 15.35 -8.81
CA VAL A 256 22.15 14.71 -8.36
C VAL A 256 22.90 14.00 -9.50
N ALA A 257 22.23 13.63 -10.58
CA ALA A 257 22.87 12.97 -11.72
C ALA A 257 23.54 13.96 -12.70
N THR A 258 23.08 15.21 -12.75
CA THR A 258 23.56 16.23 -13.68
C THR A 258 24.52 17.20 -13.01
N ASP A 259 24.07 17.85 -11.93
CA ASP A 259 24.85 18.81 -11.15
C ASP A 259 24.47 18.71 -9.67
N ILE A 260 25.45 18.41 -8.84
CA ILE A 260 25.26 18.23 -7.41
C ILE A 260 25.51 19.51 -6.60
N ASP A 261 26.20 20.49 -7.20
CA ASP A 261 26.63 21.70 -6.52
C ASP A 261 25.60 22.82 -6.71
N GLU A 262 24.99 22.93 -7.89
CA GLU A 262 24.02 23.98 -8.22
C GLU A 262 22.57 23.47 -8.23
N PRO A 263 21.63 24.16 -7.55
CA PRO A 263 20.22 23.81 -7.63
C PRO A 263 19.67 24.12 -9.02
N GLU A 264 18.94 23.17 -9.59
CA GLU A 264 18.21 23.33 -10.84
C GLU A 264 17.15 24.43 -10.73
N GLN A 265 16.43 24.46 -9.60
CA GLN A 265 15.35 25.39 -9.33
C GLN A 265 15.34 25.82 -7.85
N LEU A 266 14.91 27.06 -7.61
CA LEU A 266 14.79 27.68 -6.31
C LEU A 266 13.41 28.32 -6.18
N PHE A 267 12.72 28.00 -5.09
CA PHE A 267 11.44 28.61 -4.73
C PHE A 267 11.52 29.20 -3.32
N SER A 268 10.72 30.22 -3.05
CA SER A 268 10.64 30.88 -1.74
C SER A 268 9.22 30.82 -1.21
N PHE A 269 9.06 30.37 0.04
CA PHE A 269 7.81 30.53 0.79
C PHE A 269 7.70 31.91 1.47
N ARG A 270 8.77 32.71 1.44
CA ARG A 270 8.78 34.11 1.88
C ARG A 270 8.31 35.03 0.76
N ASP A 271 7.66 36.12 1.14
CA ASP A 271 7.26 37.17 0.22
C ASP A 271 8.48 37.96 -0.28
N GLU A 272 8.74 37.90 -1.58
CA GLU A 272 9.85 38.61 -2.23
C GLU A 272 9.61 40.15 -2.28
N GLY A 273 8.38 40.61 -2.01
CA GLY A 273 7.98 42.03 -2.09
C GLY A 273 8.17 42.86 -0.83
N VAL A 274 8.30 42.23 0.35
CA VAL A 274 8.50 42.95 1.61
C VAL A 274 9.99 43.09 1.86
N ALA A 275 10.56 44.21 1.39
CA ALA A 275 11.92 44.57 1.75
C ALA A 275 12.09 44.48 3.27
N SER A 276 13.13 43.77 3.69
CA SER A 276 13.62 43.45 5.06
C SER A 276 13.84 44.65 6.02
N ARG A 277 13.06 45.73 5.90
CA ARG A 277 13.18 46.99 6.66
C ARG A 277 11.91 47.41 7.38
N ALA A 278 10.82 46.64 7.30
CA ALA A 278 9.69 46.82 8.21
C ALA A 278 10.06 46.22 9.57
N TYR A 279 10.51 47.06 10.51
CA TYR A 279 10.71 46.67 11.91
C TYR A 279 9.40 46.10 12.45
N GLY A 280 9.38 44.81 12.79
CA GLY A 280 8.26 44.17 13.51
C GLY A 280 7.55 43.01 12.82
N MET A 281 7.97 42.58 11.62
CA MET A 281 7.44 41.35 11.00
C MET A 281 8.45 40.21 11.19
N GLU A 282 8.08 39.24 12.02
CA GLU A 282 8.88 38.05 12.30
C GLU A 282 9.16 37.29 10.99
N THR A 283 10.40 36.85 10.81
CA THR A 283 10.81 36.16 9.59
C THR A 283 10.16 34.79 9.56
N VAL A 284 9.22 34.56 8.65
CA VAL A 284 8.54 33.26 8.45
C VAL A 284 9.55 32.11 8.47
N GLN A 285 9.47 31.27 9.49
CA GLN A 285 10.37 30.13 9.67
C GLN A 285 9.73 28.87 9.10
N ALA A 286 10.46 28.15 8.25
CA ALA A 286 9.97 26.90 7.70
C ALA A 286 9.98 25.78 8.75
N ALA A 287 8.83 25.14 8.94
CA ALA A 287 8.70 23.96 9.77
C ALA A 287 8.92 22.67 8.99
N SER A 288 8.30 22.49 7.82
CA SER A 288 8.36 21.25 7.03
C SER A 288 7.75 21.45 5.62
N PHE A 289 7.84 20.43 4.76
CA PHE A 289 7.08 20.36 3.50
C PHE A 289 6.66 18.94 3.13
N CYS A 290 5.68 18.83 2.23
CA CYS A 290 5.30 17.60 1.56
C CYS A 290 4.89 17.85 0.10
N PHE A 291 4.89 16.79 -0.71
CA PHE A 291 4.27 16.82 -2.04
C PHE A 291 2.78 16.51 -1.91
N GLY A 292 1.98 17.00 -2.86
CA GLY A 292 0.56 16.67 -2.93
C GLY A 292 0.28 15.22 -3.37
N SER A 293 -0.99 14.86 -3.31
CA SER A 293 -1.46 13.49 -3.60
C SER A 293 -1.28 13.10 -5.07
N LYS A 294 -0.83 11.87 -5.32
CA LYS A 294 -0.77 11.25 -6.66
C LYS A 294 -2.15 11.02 -7.32
N HIS A 295 -3.21 11.12 -6.54
CA HIS A 295 -4.59 11.00 -7.03
C HIS A 295 -5.18 12.34 -7.48
N SER A 296 -4.43 13.44 -7.30
CA SER A 296 -4.75 14.75 -7.83
C SER A 296 -3.88 15.04 -9.05
N PRO A 297 -4.43 15.48 -10.21
CA PRO A 297 -3.65 15.70 -11.43
C PRO A 297 -2.46 16.63 -11.23
N TRP A 298 -2.64 17.72 -10.48
CA TRP A 298 -1.57 18.66 -10.12
C TRP A 298 -0.83 18.28 -8.83
N GLY A 299 -1.28 17.28 -8.09
CA GLY A 299 -0.83 17.04 -6.72
C GLY A 299 0.66 16.74 -6.61
N GLN A 300 1.19 15.86 -7.46
CA GLN A 300 2.65 15.58 -7.48
C GLN A 300 3.50 16.71 -8.07
N LEU A 301 2.87 17.74 -8.65
CA LEU A 301 3.49 19.00 -9.07
C LEU A 301 3.32 20.10 -8.00
N ALA A 302 2.56 19.85 -6.93
CA ALA A 302 2.35 20.80 -5.85
C ALA A 302 3.26 20.48 -4.67
N VAL A 303 3.95 21.50 -4.17
CA VAL A 303 4.71 21.42 -2.92
C VAL A 303 4.05 22.29 -1.87
N TYR A 304 3.67 21.68 -0.76
CA TYR A 304 3.07 22.34 0.39
C TYR A 304 4.16 22.62 1.44
N GLY A 305 4.36 23.88 1.79
CA GLY A 305 5.27 24.33 2.84
C GLY A 305 4.51 24.71 4.10
N LEU A 306 4.93 24.18 5.24
CA LEU A 306 4.39 24.50 6.56
C LEU A 306 5.40 25.39 7.31
N THR A 307 4.89 26.45 7.94
CA THR A 307 5.69 27.36 8.79
C THR A 307 5.63 26.96 10.26
N ARG A 308 6.51 27.52 11.10
CA ARG A 308 6.54 27.25 12.55
C ARG A 308 5.29 27.72 13.27
N GLU A 309 4.71 28.79 12.76
CA GLU A 309 3.51 29.43 13.27
C GLU A 309 2.25 28.66 12.89
N GLY A 310 2.35 27.69 11.96
CA GLY A 310 1.24 26.85 11.51
C GLY A 310 0.58 27.34 10.21
N ASP A 311 1.12 28.37 9.55
CA ASP A 311 0.65 28.77 8.23
C ASP A 311 1.08 27.76 7.15
N LEU A 312 0.13 27.41 6.28
CA LEU A 312 0.33 26.54 5.13
C LEU A 312 0.44 27.36 3.84
N TYR A 313 1.40 27.03 3.00
CA TYR A 313 1.63 27.62 1.69
C TYR A 313 1.78 26.55 0.61
N MET A 314 1.53 26.89 -0.65
CA MET A 314 1.72 25.98 -1.79
C MET A 314 2.53 26.65 -2.89
N VAL A 315 3.39 25.90 -3.57
CA VAL A 315 4.01 26.28 -4.85
C VAL A 315 3.61 25.22 -5.88
N CYS A 316 3.04 25.64 -7.00
CA CYS A 316 2.61 24.75 -8.08
C CYS A 316 2.62 25.49 -9.42
N PRO A 317 3.16 24.92 -10.52
CA PRO A 317 3.81 23.60 -10.58
C PRO A 317 5.30 23.67 -10.23
N VAL A 318 5.77 22.71 -9.43
CA VAL A 318 7.19 22.39 -9.18
C VAL A 318 7.52 21.16 -10.01
N MET A 319 8.39 21.32 -11.01
CA MET A 319 8.62 20.31 -12.04
C MET A 319 10.11 20.18 -12.37
N PRO A 320 10.77 19.03 -12.11
CA PRO A 320 12.09 18.70 -12.65
C PRO A 320 12.24 19.02 -14.14
N GLN A 321 13.44 19.38 -14.60
CA GLN A 321 13.73 19.66 -16.02
C GLN A 321 13.22 18.55 -16.94
N THR A 322 13.38 17.29 -16.53
CA THR A 322 12.69 16.16 -17.14
C THR A 322 11.82 15.43 -16.13
N CYS A 323 10.51 15.41 -16.38
CA CYS A 323 9.51 14.77 -15.53
C CYS A 323 8.93 13.50 -16.14
N MET A 324 8.58 12.55 -15.29
CA MET A 324 7.72 11.40 -15.60
C MET A 324 6.30 11.73 -15.15
N LEU A 325 5.33 11.78 -16.06
CA LEU A 325 3.93 12.05 -15.76
C LEU A 325 3.03 10.93 -16.28
N ASN A 326 1.89 10.72 -15.63
CA ASN A 326 0.83 9.88 -16.16
C ASN A 326 0.10 10.61 -17.31
N VAL A 327 -0.23 9.88 -18.37
CA VAL A 327 -1.00 10.42 -19.50
C VAL A 327 -2.38 10.95 -19.05
N ALA A 328 -3.05 10.23 -18.15
CA ALA A 328 -4.36 10.61 -17.64
C ALA A 328 -4.32 11.94 -16.85
N ASP A 329 -3.29 12.12 -16.02
CA ASP A 329 -3.11 13.36 -15.25
C ASP A 329 -2.82 14.54 -16.19
N LEU A 330 -2.00 14.33 -17.23
CA LEU A 330 -1.68 15.38 -18.20
C LEU A 330 -2.91 15.82 -19.01
N ASP A 331 -3.75 14.87 -19.42
CA ASP A 331 -5.00 15.15 -20.13
C ASP A 331 -6.00 15.91 -19.24
N GLU A 332 -6.12 15.53 -17.96
CA GLU A 332 -6.99 16.22 -17.00
C GLU A 332 -6.45 17.62 -16.65
N ILE A 333 -5.14 17.80 -16.49
CA ILE A 333 -4.51 19.12 -16.34
C ILE A 333 -4.87 20.01 -17.53
N ARG A 334 -4.73 19.49 -18.76
CA ARG A 334 -5.05 20.25 -19.98
C ARG A 334 -6.50 20.70 -20.00
N LYS A 335 -7.42 19.81 -19.65
CA LYS A 335 -8.85 20.11 -19.55
C LYS A 335 -9.12 21.19 -18.51
N GLN A 336 -8.53 21.11 -17.32
CA GLN A 336 -8.68 22.12 -16.26
C GLN A 336 -8.13 23.48 -16.67
N VAL A 337 -7.02 23.54 -17.40
CA VAL A 337 -6.47 24.79 -17.95
C VAL A 337 -7.43 25.41 -18.98
N ASP A 338 -8.05 24.61 -19.85
CA ASP A 338 -9.01 25.12 -20.83
C ASP A 338 -10.33 25.60 -20.17
N GLU A 339 -10.80 24.95 -19.10
CA GLU A 339 -11.99 25.35 -18.34
C GLU A 339 -11.78 26.64 -17.53
N SER A 340 -10.64 26.75 -16.83
CA SER A 340 -10.29 27.90 -15.98
C SER A 340 -9.98 29.18 -16.76
N ALA A 341 -9.64 29.08 -18.05
CA ALA A 341 -9.35 30.23 -18.91
C ALA A 341 -10.50 31.25 -19.02
N SER A 342 -11.73 30.85 -18.68
CA SER A 342 -12.92 31.73 -18.67
C SER A 342 -13.11 32.53 -17.38
N GLN A 343 -12.49 32.10 -16.27
CA GLN A 343 -12.64 32.69 -14.94
C GLN A 343 -11.45 33.55 -14.52
N GLU A 344 -10.30 33.37 -15.16
CA GLU A 344 -9.06 34.07 -14.84
C GLU A 344 -8.85 35.29 -15.75
N SER A 345 -7.96 36.20 -15.33
CA SER A 345 -7.52 37.29 -16.19
C SER A 345 -6.84 36.76 -17.45
N PHE A 346 -7.01 37.48 -18.57
CA PHE A 346 -6.51 37.05 -19.88
C PHE A 346 -5.01 36.72 -19.88
N ASP A 347 -4.20 37.53 -19.19
CA ASP A 347 -2.75 37.33 -19.11
C ASP A 347 -2.38 36.07 -18.34
N THR A 348 -3.06 35.78 -17.22
CA THR A 348 -2.85 34.56 -16.43
C THR A 348 -3.23 33.32 -17.24
N ALA A 349 -4.43 33.32 -17.83
CA ALA A 349 -4.92 32.23 -18.68
C ALA A 349 -3.97 31.95 -19.86
N LEU A 350 -3.41 33.00 -20.48
CA LEU A 350 -2.45 32.88 -21.56
C LEU A 350 -1.14 32.22 -21.11
N VAL A 351 -0.62 32.57 -19.93
CA VAL A 351 0.59 31.93 -19.38
C VAL A 351 0.34 30.46 -19.08
N LYS A 352 -0.79 30.11 -18.44
CA LYS A 352 -1.16 28.70 -18.17
C LYS A 352 -1.26 27.89 -19.46
N LYS A 353 -1.95 28.44 -20.47
CA LYS A 353 -2.12 27.79 -21.77
C LYS A 353 -0.80 27.60 -22.52
N ASN A 354 0.06 28.61 -22.49
CA ASN A 354 1.39 28.53 -23.09
C ASN A 354 2.28 27.49 -22.39
N TRP A 355 2.16 27.39 -21.06
CA TRP A 355 2.85 26.36 -20.29
C TRP A 355 2.42 24.95 -20.72
N ILE A 356 1.12 24.64 -20.67
CA ILE A 356 0.63 23.29 -20.99
C ILE A 356 0.90 22.91 -22.45
N ASN A 357 0.77 23.84 -23.41
CA ASN A 357 1.08 23.57 -24.81
C ASN A 357 2.55 23.17 -25.00
N LYS A 358 3.48 23.86 -24.34
CA LYS A 358 4.90 23.49 -24.40
C LYS A 358 5.22 22.15 -23.72
N VAL A 359 4.54 21.85 -22.60
CA VAL A 359 4.65 20.54 -21.96
C VAL A 359 4.21 19.44 -22.93
N VAL A 360 3.06 19.61 -23.57
CA VAL A 360 2.49 18.66 -24.54
C VAL A 360 3.37 18.52 -25.79
N GLU A 361 3.94 19.61 -26.30
CA GLU A 361 4.89 19.58 -27.43
C GLU A 361 6.18 18.81 -27.11
N SER A 362 6.53 18.68 -25.83
CA SER A 362 7.76 18.01 -25.37
C SER A 362 7.59 16.52 -25.04
N ILE A 363 6.39 15.96 -25.20
CA ILE A 363 6.07 14.58 -24.82
C ILE A 363 6.98 13.59 -25.56
N GLN A 364 7.58 12.69 -24.78
CA GLN A 364 8.30 11.52 -25.27
C GLN A 364 7.75 10.26 -24.58
N PRO A 365 7.66 9.12 -25.28
CA PRO A 365 7.16 7.89 -24.68
C PRO A 365 8.12 7.39 -23.59
N HIS A 366 7.58 6.89 -22.47
CA HIS A 366 8.41 6.27 -21.45
C HIS A 366 8.91 4.89 -21.93
N PRO A 367 10.20 4.53 -21.75
CA PRO A 367 10.75 3.30 -22.33
C PRO A 367 10.13 1.99 -21.84
N PHE A 368 9.49 1.99 -20.66
CA PHE A 368 9.05 0.77 -19.96
C PHE A 368 7.60 0.79 -19.49
N SER A 369 6.86 1.88 -19.68
CA SER A 369 5.49 2.02 -19.17
C SER A 369 4.66 2.73 -20.24
N GLU A 370 3.51 2.16 -20.59
CA GLU A 370 2.60 2.71 -21.59
C GLU A 370 1.77 3.89 -21.04
N ASP A 371 1.52 3.89 -19.73
CA ASP A 371 0.71 4.90 -19.05
C ASP A 371 1.51 6.16 -18.64
N MET A 372 2.84 6.09 -18.76
CA MET A 372 3.76 7.17 -18.36
C MET A 372 4.41 7.81 -19.59
N VAL A 373 4.61 9.12 -19.51
CA VAL A 373 5.32 9.92 -20.52
C VAL A 373 6.44 10.74 -19.88
N LEU A 374 7.48 11.00 -20.66
CA LEU A 374 8.53 11.94 -20.31
C LEU A 374 8.20 13.31 -20.90
N VAL A 375 8.22 14.34 -20.07
CA VAL A 375 8.00 15.74 -20.49
C VAL A 375 9.14 16.62 -20.01
N GLN A 376 9.34 17.75 -20.68
CA GLN A 376 10.32 18.76 -20.30
C GLN A 376 9.64 19.92 -19.56
N ASN A 377 10.27 20.43 -18.49
CA ASN A 377 9.81 21.65 -17.82
C ASN A 377 10.04 22.86 -18.76
N PRO A 378 8.98 23.55 -19.21
CA PRO A 378 9.14 24.62 -20.18
C PRO A 378 9.71 25.89 -19.54
N ALA A 379 10.81 26.40 -20.11
CA ALA A 379 11.27 27.75 -19.80
C ALA A 379 10.26 28.80 -20.31
N LEU A 380 9.50 29.38 -19.39
CA LEU A 380 8.58 30.47 -19.68
C LEU A 380 9.35 31.81 -19.64
N LYS A 381 9.24 32.59 -20.72
CA LYS A 381 9.76 33.97 -20.75
C LYS A 381 8.86 34.93 -19.98
N SER A 382 7.59 34.54 -19.80
CA SER A 382 6.54 35.30 -19.13
C SER A 382 6.06 34.51 -17.92
N GLY A 383 6.30 35.07 -16.73
CA GLY A 383 5.77 34.56 -15.47
C GLY A 383 6.72 33.60 -14.74
N LYS A 384 6.87 33.81 -13.43
CA LYS A 384 7.55 32.88 -12.52
C LYS A 384 6.49 32.11 -11.74
N VAL A 385 6.75 30.86 -11.36
CA VAL A 385 5.82 30.12 -10.49
C VAL A 385 5.63 30.91 -9.20
N SER A 386 4.38 31.18 -8.83
CA SER A 386 4.05 32.00 -7.67
C SER A 386 3.68 31.14 -6.47
N ARG A 387 4.11 31.58 -5.29
CA ARG A 387 3.61 31.07 -4.01
C ARG A 387 2.12 31.38 -3.85
N GLN A 388 1.37 30.41 -3.36
CA GLN A 388 -0.04 30.49 -3.02
C GLN A 388 -0.20 30.36 -1.51
N GLY A 389 -1.02 31.23 -0.90
CA GLY A 389 -1.26 31.25 0.54
C GLY A 389 -0.86 32.57 1.23
N PRO A 390 -1.06 32.67 2.56
CA PRO A 390 -1.34 31.56 3.46
C PRO A 390 -2.73 30.95 3.24
N PHE A 391 -2.87 29.66 3.47
CA PHE A 391 -4.16 28.98 3.40
C PHE A 391 -5.06 29.42 4.56
N LEU A 392 -6.33 29.64 4.25
CA LEU A 392 -7.34 30.00 5.23
C LEU A 392 -7.99 28.76 5.81
N TYR A 393 -7.82 28.55 7.12
CA TYR A 393 -8.44 27.47 7.87
C TYR A 393 -9.94 27.73 8.11
N LYS A 394 -10.81 26.80 7.68
CA LYS A 394 -12.27 26.87 7.86
C LYS A 394 -12.87 25.53 8.32
N PRO A 395 -13.18 25.33 9.62
CA PRO A 395 -12.98 26.26 10.74
C PRO A 395 -11.50 26.43 11.11
N ALA A 396 -11.20 27.40 11.98
CA ALA A 396 -9.87 27.53 12.57
C ALA A 396 -9.51 26.28 13.40
N PRO A 397 -8.23 25.88 13.47
CA PRO A 397 -7.78 24.77 14.30
C PRO A 397 -8.08 25.00 15.79
N ILE A 398 -8.28 23.93 16.54
CA ILE A 398 -8.50 24.03 17.99
C ILE A 398 -7.14 24.07 18.68
N ASP A 399 -6.83 25.15 19.40
CA ASP A 399 -5.56 25.28 20.13
C ASP A 399 -5.61 24.59 21.49
N LEU A 400 -4.44 24.10 21.91
CA LEU A 400 -4.20 23.60 23.27
C LEU A 400 -3.67 24.74 24.14
N ASP A 401 -3.76 24.59 25.46
CA ASP A 401 -3.23 25.54 26.45
C ASP A 401 -1.68 25.50 26.53
N ASP A 402 -1.01 25.70 25.39
CA ASP A 402 0.45 25.76 25.25
C ASP A 402 0.81 27.06 24.50
N ASP A 403 1.35 28.02 25.26
CA ASP A 403 1.64 29.37 24.77
C ASP A 403 2.79 29.38 23.72
N ASP A 404 3.60 28.31 23.65
CA ASP A 404 4.72 28.14 22.69
C ASP A 404 4.50 26.95 21.75
N ASN A 405 3.26 26.71 21.33
CA ASN A 405 2.93 25.62 20.42
C ASN A 405 3.40 25.92 18.98
N ARG A 406 4.42 25.19 18.51
CA ARG A 406 5.01 25.35 17.17
C ARG A 406 4.79 24.13 16.30
N ALA A 407 4.59 24.33 15.00
CA ALA A 407 4.52 23.24 14.04
C ALA A 407 5.90 22.66 13.73
N TYR A 408 5.95 21.35 13.45
CA TYR A 408 7.21 20.61 13.22
C TYR A 408 7.19 19.75 11.96
N ASP A 409 6.06 19.13 11.63
CA ASP A 409 5.99 18.26 10.46
C ASP A 409 4.62 18.29 9.77
N ILE A 410 4.63 18.03 8.47
CA ILE A 410 3.45 17.93 7.61
C ILE A 410 3.55 16.67 6.75
N LEU A 411 2.40 16.01 6.57
CA LEU A 411 2.24 14.83 5.73
C LEU A 411 0.96 14.96 4.88
N CYS A 412 1.07 14.72 3.57
CA CYS A 412 -0.09 14.52 2.70
C CYS A 412 -0.39 13.02 2.61
N LEU A 413 -1.63 12.62 2.91
CA LEU A 413 -2.06 11.22 2.86
C LEU A 413 -2.51 10.82 1.45
N GLU A 414 -2.07 9.65 0.99
CA GLU A 414 -2.39 9.13 -0.34
C GLU A 414 -3.80 8.51 -0.38
N ASN A 415 -4.81 9.29 -0.73
CA ASN A 415 -6.15 8.75 -0.95
C ASN A 415 -6.82 9.35 -2.21
N GLU A 416 -7.80 8.63 -2.74
CA GLU A 416 -8.46 8.94 -4.03
C GLU A 416 -9.56 10.00 -3.91
N VAL A 417 -10.08 10.23 -2.71
CA VAL A 417 -11.31 11.01 -2.51
C VAL A 417 -11.01 12.48 -2.27
N ALA A 418 -10.04 12.78 -1.40
CA ALA A 418 -9.69 14.15 -1.04
C ALA A 418 -8.20 14.28 -0.69
N GLU A 419 -7.63 15.47 -0.84
CA GLU A 419 -6.27 15.71 -0.39
C GLU A 419 -6.29 16.01 1.12
N VAL A 420 -5.71 15.12 1.93
CA VAL A 420 -5.77 15.20 3.40
C VAL A 420 -4.37 15.47 3.95
N PHE A 421 -4.23 16.49 4.77
CA PHE A 421 -2.99 16.85 5.45
C PHE A 421 -3.06 16.52 6.94
N ALA A 422 -1.97 15.98 7.47
CA ALA A 422 -1.73 15.91 8.90
C ALA A 422 -0.59 16.86 9.25
N MET A 423 -0.79 17.73 10.25
CA MET A 423 0.20 18.68 10.74
C MET A 423 0.47 18.42 12.23
N ALA A 424 1.72 18.23 12.60
CA ALA A 424 2.13 17.89 13.96
C ALA A 424 2.83 19.06 14.66
N HIS A 425 2.47 19.29 15.93
CA HIS A 425 2.98 20.41 16.74
C HIS A 425 3.71 19.96 18.01
N SER A 426 4.54 20.85 18.59
CA SER A 426 5.34 20.58 19.81
C SER A 426 4.50 20.14 21.00
N SER A 427 3.30 20.69 21.20
CA SER A 427 2.37 20.29 22.27
C SER A 427 1.92 18.83 22.22
N GLY A 428 2.11 18.14 21.09
CA GLY A 428 1.48 16.85 20.80
C GLY A 428 0.10 16.99 20.16
N LYS A 429 -0.30 18.20 19.75
CA LYS A 429 -1.46 18.43 18.88
C LYS A 429 -1.17 17.95 17.44
N VAL A 430 -2.15 17.31 16.82
CA VAL A 430 -2.15 16.95 15.39
C VAL A 430 -3.42 17.47 14.72
N ASP A 431 -3.27 18.39 13.77
CA ASP A 431 -4.38 18.89 12.97
C ASP A 431 -4.54 18.07 11.69
N ILE A 432 -5.74 17.50 11.49
CA ILE A 432 -6.10 16.75 10.29
C ILE A 432 -7.02 17.61 9.44
N CYS A 433 -6.53 17.96 8.26
CA CYS A 433 -7.11 18.96 7.39
C CYS A 433 -7.44 18.37 6.01
N ILE A 434 -8.51 18.84 5.38
CA ILE A 434 -8.94 18.46 4.03
C ILE A 434 -8.77 19.69 3.12
N ALA A 435 -8.00 19.57 2.05
CA ALA A 435 -7.87 20.62 1.04
C ALA A 435 -9.21 20.81 0.32
N LEU A 436 -9.79 22.02 0.41
CA LEU A 436 -11.02 22.35 -0.31
C LEU A 436 -10.69 22.81 -1.73
N ASP A 437 -9.66 23.66 -1.86
CA ASP A 437 -9.14 24.09 -3.14
C ASP A 437 -8.08 23.09 -3.62
N ARG A 438 -8.36 22.41 -4.75
CA ARG A 438 -7.40 21.49 -5.37
C ARG A 438 -6.18 22.27 -5.88
N PRO A 439 -4.98 21.66 -5.88
CA PRO A 439 -3.79 22.29 -6.40
C PRO A 439 -3.98 22.68 -7.87
N THR A 440 -3.64 23.92 -8.21
CA THR A 440 -3.60 24.38 -9.59
C THR A 440 -2.33 25.20 -9.83
N GLY A 441 -1.80 25.16 -11.05
CA GLY A 441 -0.62 25.93 -11.40
C GLY A 441 -0.89 27.44 -11.35
N ARG A 442 -0.01 28.21 -10.70
CA ARG A 442 -0.10 29.68 -10.62
C ARG A 442 1.23 30.33 -10.94
N TRP A 443 1.19 31.37 -11.75
CA TRP A 443 2.36 32.15 -12.15
C TRP A 443 2.16 33.63 -11.81
N SER A 444 3.17 34.26 -11.24
CA SER A 444 3.21 35.70 -11.05
C SER A 444 3.69 36.36 -12.34
N LEU A 445 2.90 37.29 -12.86
CA LEU A 445 3.28 38.08 -14.03
C LEU A 445 4.35 39.12 -13.62
N PRO A 446 5.32 39.44 -14.48
CA PRO A 446 6.26 40.53 -14.21
C PRO A 446 5.46 41.83 -14.08
N SER A 447 5.38 42.39 -12.87
CA SER A 447 4.68 43.65 -12.68
C SER A 447 5.35 44.74 -13.53
N LYS A 448 4.57 45.50 -14.30
CA LYS A 448 5.04 46.81 -14.76
C LYS A 448 5.23 47.61 -13.48
N LEU A 449 6.45 48.09 -13.24
CA LEU A 449 6.82 48.94 -12.11
C LEU A 449 5.64 49.90 -11.80
N LYS A 450 4.86 49.65 -10.73
CA LYS A 450 3.83 50.61 -10.29
C LYS A 450 4.62 51.88 -9.97
N THR A 451 4.49 52.92 -10.78
CA THR A 451 5.14 54.22 -10.56
C THR A 451 4.65 54.72 -9.20
N ARG A 452 5.52 54.65 -8.19
CA ARG A 452 5.29 55.17 -6.84
C ARG A 452 4.94 56.66 -6.95
N GLY A 453 3.65 57.02 -6.94
CA GLY A 453 3.31 58.44 -7.05
C GLY A 453 1.88 58.86 -7.35
N THR A 454 0.84 58.02 -7.24
CA THR A 454 -0.54 58.52 -7.26
C THR A 454 -1.38 57.78 -6.22
N TYR A 455 -1.68 58.49 -5.13
CA TYR A 455 -2.76 58.18 -4.20
C TYR A 455 -4.09 58.36 -4.95
N GLY A 456 -4.44 57.39 -5.81
CA GLY A 456 -5.75 57.26 -6.42
C GLY A 456 -6.53 56.25 -5.61
N LEU A 457 -7.68 56.66 -5.08
CA LEU A 457 -8.64 55.87 -4.32
C LEU A 457 -9.44 54.91 -5.24
N ASP A 458 -8.76 54.30 -6.21
CA ASP A 458 -9.33 53.33 -7.15
C ASP A 458 -8.60 51.97 -6.94
N ASP A 459 -8.41 51.57 -5.67
CA ASP A 459 -8.00 50.20 -5.31
C ASP A 459 -9.21 49.27 -5.52
N ASP A 460 -9.56 49.04 -6.78
CA ASP A 460 -10.21 47.80 -7.23
C ASP A 460 -9.13 46.69 -7.35
N ASP A 461 -8.19 46.62 -6.39
CA ASP A 461 -7.37 45.42 -6.20
C ASP A 461 -8.36 44.38 -5.64
N GLU A 462 -9.05 43.63 -6.51
CA GLU A 462 -9.90 42.51 -6.11
C GLU A 462 -9.12 41.66 -5.11
N GLU A 463 -9.60 41.60 -3.85
CA GLU A 463 -9.01 40.81 -2.77
C GLU A 463 -8.79 39.39 -3.28
N GLU A 464 -7.53 39.06 -3.57
CA GLU A 464 -7.16 37.82 -4.21
C GLU A 464 -7.54 36.67 -3.25
N ARG A 465 -8.58 35.91 -3.61
CA ARG A 465 -9.15 34.86 -2.76
C ARG A 465 -8.03 33.93 -2.25
N LEU A 466 -7.86 33.89 -0.93
CA LEU A 466 -6.91 32.98 -0.29
C LEU A 466 -7.39 31.53 -0.48
N PRO A 467 -6.46 30.60 -0.74
CA PRO A 467 -6.82 29.19 -0.85
C PRO A 467 -7.33 28.66 0.49
N GLU A 468 -8.30 27.76 0.47
CA GLU A 468 -9.00 27.30 1.66
C GLU A 468 -8.67 25.85 2.03
N VAL A 469 -8.53 25.60 3.33
CA VAL A 469 -8.37 24.26 3.91
C VAL A 469 -9.34 24.08 5.07
N SER A 470 -10.00 22.93 5.13
CA SER A 470 -10.95 22.61 6.20
C SER A 470 -10.28 21.79 7.28
N VAL A 471 -10.27 22.27 8.53
CA VAL A 471 -9.83 21.47 9.67
C VAL A 471 -10.94 20.49 10.02
N TYR A 472 -10.72 19.20 9.79
CA TYR A 472 -11.68 18.16 10.10
C TYR A 472 -11.67 17.83 11.60
N GLU A 473 -10.49 17.63 12.16
CA GLU A 473 -10.30 17.37 13.59
C GLU A 473 -8.90 17.78 14.07
N SER A 474 -8.80 18.13 15.36
CA SER A 474 -7.55 18.34 16.07
C SER A 474 -7.40 17.25 17.14
N VAL A 475 -6.36 16.43 17.04
CA VAL A 475 -6.08 15.30 17.92
C VAL A 475 -5.06 15.70 18.98
N ASP A 476 -5.44 15.63 20.26
CA ASP A 476 -4.52 15.79 21.39
C ASP A 476 -3.95 14.42 21.79
N LEU A 477 -2.62 14.23 21.62
CA LEU A 477 -1.92 13.01 22.04
C LEU A 477 -1.75 12.91 23.57
N GLY A 478 -2.15 13.93 24.33
CA GLY A 478 -2.13 13.95 25.79
C GLY A 478 -0.76 14.27 26.40
N LEU A 479 0.21 14.69 25.60
CA LEU A 479 1.58 14.98 26.08
C LEU A 479 1.61 16.19 27.01
N LEU A 480 0.89 17.26 26.65
CA LEU A 480 0.80 18.47 27.47
C LEU A 480 0.26 18.16 28.87
N LYS A 481 -0.72 17.27 29.01
CA LYS A 481 -1.26 16.84 30.32
C LYS A 481 -0.20 16.21 31.23
N VAL A 482 0.80 15.55 30.65
CA VAL A 482 1.86 14.87 31.38
C VAL A 482 3.06 15.77 31.59
N PHE A 483 3.42 16.61 30.62
CA PHE A 483 4.69 17.34 30.58
C PHE A 483 4.58 18.86 30.72
N ALA A 484 3.38 19.44 30.79
CA ALA A 484 3.20 20.87 30.96
C ALA A 484 3.95 21.42 32.18
N THR A 485 4.59 22.56 32.00
CA THR A 485 5.15 23.39 33.06
C THR A 485 4.41 24.72 33.04
N THR A 486 3.98 25.15 34.22
CA THR A 486 3.32 26.45 34.37
C THR A 486 4.24 27.37 35.14
N SER A 487 4.51 28.54 34.59
CA SER A 487 5.19 29.63 35.27
C SER A 487 4.23 30.78 35.54
N THR A 488 4.48 31.55 36.59
CA THR A 488 3.71 32.76 36.90
C THR A 488 4.67 33.93 36.86
N SER A 489 4.49 34.84 35.90
CA SER A 489 5.31 36.04 35.81
C SER A 489 4.97 36.97 36.99
N SER A 490 5.98 37.40 37.75
CA SER A 490 5.83 38.25 38.94
C SER A 490 5.74 39.76 38.61
N GLY A 491 5.47 40.11 37.35
CA GLY A 491 5.47 41.47 36.83
C GLY A 491 4.10 42.15 36.85
N GLY A 492 3.61 42.58 38.01
CA GLY A 492 2.48 43.53 38.13
C GLY A 492 1.22 42.98 38.82
N ALA A 493 0.21 43.85 38.99
CA ALA A 493 -1.03 43.58 39.74
C ALA A 493 -1.97 42.51 39.12
N TYR A 494 -1.61 41.99 37.95
CA TYR A 494 -2.27 40.93 37.21
C TYR A 494 -1.19 39.94 36.75
N GLY A 495 -0.92 38.89 37.56
CA GLY A 495 0.01 37.84 37.15
C GLY A 495 -0.56 37.07 35.94
N LEU A 496 0.21 36.98 34.86
CA LEU A 496 -0.10 36.11 33.73
C LEU A 496 0.49 34.72 34.02
N MET A 497 -0.37 33.70 33.93
CA MET A 497 -0.01 32.30 34.06
C MET A 497 0.33 31.78 32.66
N GLU A 498 1.58 31.41 32.44
CA GLU A 498 2.07 30.91 31.15
C GLU A 498 2.25 29.40 31.26
N THR A 499 1.63 28.65 30.35
CA THR A 499 1.73 27.19 30.29
C THR A 499 2.48 26.79 29.03
N ARG A 500 3.53 26.00 29.21
CA ARG A 500 4.34 25.52 28.09
C ARG A 500 4.69 24.05 28.22
N MET A 501 5.06 23.42 27.12
CA MET A 501 5.65 22.09 27.14
C MET A 501 6.97 22.09 27.91
N GLY A 502 7.03 21.35 29.03
CA GLY A 502 8.25 21.21 29.83
C GLY A 502 9.33 20.30 29.23
N ILE A 503 9.10 19.78 28.03
CA ILE A 503 10.05 18.94 27.28
C ILE A 503 10.14 19.44 25.85
N ILE A 504 11.33 19.39 25.26
CA ILE A 504 11.53 19.72 23.84
C ILE A 504 10.98 18.56 23.01
N ASN A 505 9.82 18.76 22.39
CA ASN A 505 9.16 17.75 21.59
C ASN A 505 9.23 18.08 20.10
N ARG A 506 9.74 17.15 19.29
CA ARG A 506 9.93 17.31 17.84
C ARG A 506 9.25 16.15 17.11
N PRO A 507 7.91 16.18 16.96
CA PRO A 507 7.20 15.07 16.34
C PRO A 507 7.54 14.93 14.85
N VAL A 508 7.50 13.69 14.36
CA VAL A 508 7.69 13.36 12.94
C VAL A 508 6.56 12.45 12.47
N LEU A 509 6.03 12.74 11.29
CA LEU A 509 4.93 12.02 10.66
C LEU A 509 5.45 11.04 9.60
N VAL A 510 4.89 9.83 9.58
CA VAL A 510 5.22 8.78 8.61
C VAL A 510 3.94 8.13 8.11
N ALA A 511 3.67 8.23 6.81
CA ALA A 511 2.54 7.53 6.18
C ALA A 511 2.76 6.02 6.18
N ASP A 512 1.67 5.27 6.26
CA ASP A 512 1.71 3.83 6.01
C ASP A 512 1.93 3.53 4.53
N THR A 513 2.84 2.60 4.23
CA THR A 513 3.23 2.27 2.86
C THR A 513 2.21 1.39 2.13
N MET A 514 1.33 0.69 2.85
CA MET A 514 0.23 -0.11 2.26
C MET A 514 -1.09 0.65 2.24
N TYR A 515 -1.29 1.57 3.18
CA TYR A 515 -2.60 2.14 3.47
C TYR A 515 -2.55 3.66 3.61
N GLY A 516 -2.97 4.38 2.57
CA GLY A 516 -2.98 5.85 2.60
C GLY A 516 -4.06 6.51 3.47
N ASP A 517 -4.74 5.74 4.33
CA ASP A 517 -5.67 6.21 5.36
C ASP A 517 -5.10 6.08 6.79
N THR A 518 -3.84 5.64 6.91
CA THR A 518 -3.19 5.37 8.20
C THR A 518 -1.80 5.99 8.21
N PHE A 519 -1.45 6.64 9.31
CA PHE A 519 -0.13 7.22 9.51
C PHE A 519 0.30 7.12 10.97
N TYR A 520 1.60 7.26 11.18
CA TYR A 520 2.24 7.16 12.48
C TYR A 520 2.91 8.48 12.82
N ILE A 521 2.88 8.81 14.11
CA ILE A 521 3.60 9.95 14.67
C ILE A 521 4.50 9.43 15.77
N TYR A 522 5.80 9.74 15.69
CA TYR A 522 6.74 9.45 16.77
C TYR A 522 7.35 10.76 17.28
N HIS A 523 7.61 10.79 18.58
CA HIS A 523 7.88 12.00 19.34
C HIS A 523 8.71 11.68 20.60
N GLU A 524 8.96 12.67 21.46
CA GLU A 524 9.92 12.55 22.58
C GLU A 524 9.54 11.47 23.61
N ALA A 525 8.25 11.22 23.78
CA ALA A 525 7.69 10.32 24.79
C ALA A 525 7.16 8.99 24.24
N GLY A 526 7.26 8.75 22.92
CA GLY A 526 6.70 7.54 22.32
C GLY A 526 6.24 7.68 20.88
N ALA A 527 5.32 6.79 20.47
CA ALA A 527 4.70 6.80 19.15
C ALA A 527 3.20 6.47 19.21
N HIS A 528 2.44 7.08 18.30
CA HIS A 528 1.02 6.86 18.11
C HIS A 528 0.72 6.50 16.65
N CYS A 529 -0.34 5.71 16.46
CA CYS A 529 -0.93 5.38 15.17
C CYS A 529 -2.27 6.11 15.06
N ILE A 530 -2.51 6.76 13.94
CA ILE A 530 -3.74 7.48 13.63
C ILE A 530 -4.30 6.93 12.32
N SER A 531 -5.56 6.49 12.35
CA SER A 531 -6.27 6.04 11.15
C SER A 531 -7.50 6.90 10.91
N ILE A 532 -7.52 7.55 9.74
CA ILE A 532 -8.64 8.37 9.24
C ILE A 532 -9.73 7.53 8.58
N ARG A 533 -9.52 6.21 8.47
CA ARG A 533 -10.45 5.27 7.85
C ARG A 533 -11.90 5.41 8.28
N PRO A 534 -12.24 5.56 9.57
CA PRO A 534 -13.64 5.52 10.00
C PRO A 534 -14.52 6.55 9.27
N TRP A 535 -14.00 7.75 9.04
CA TRP A 535 -14.71 8.79 8.32
C TRP A 535 -14.37 8.80 6.82
N LEU A 536 -13.15 8.40 6.43
CA LEU A 536 -12.78 8.31 5.01
C LEU A 536 -13.61 7.25 4.27
N ASP A 537 -13.87 6.09 4.88
CA ASP A 537 -14.72 5.05 4.28
C ASP A 537 -16.16 5.56 4.01
N GLU A 538 -16.72 6.41 4.88
CA GLU A 538 -18.03 7.04 4.64
C GLU A 538 -17.94 8.09 3.54
N LEU A 539 -16.87 8.89 3.51
CA LEU A 539 -16.64 9.88 2.45
C LEU A 539 -16.50 9.22 1.07
N THR A 540 -15.75 8.11 0.99
CA THR A 540 -15.62 7.28 -0.22
C THR A 540 -16.96 6.72 -0.66
N ALA A 541 -17.75 6.16 0.27
CA ALA A 541 -19.06 5.62 -0.05
C ALA A 541 -20.02 6.70 -0.59
N ILE A 542 -19.94 7.93 -0.08
CA ILE A 542 -20.73 9.04 -0.59
C ILE A 542 -20.24 9.45 -1.98
N TYR A 543 -18.92 9.52 -2.20
CA TYR A 543 -18.32 9.83 -3.49
C TYR A 543 -18.71 8.81 -4.59
N GLU A 544 -18.69 7.52 -4.26
CA GLU A 544 -19.04 6.42 -5.18
C GLU A 544 -20.55 6.27 -5.42
N SER A 545 -21.40 6.87 -4.58
CA SER A 545 -22.85 6.65 -4.64
C SER A 545 -23.53 7.10 -5.95
N GLY A 546 -22.84 7.89 -6.79
CA GLY A 546 -23.34 8.35 -8.09
C GLY A 546 -24.68 9.08 -8.01
N SER A 547 -24.98 9.70 -6.85
CA SER A 547 -26.28 10.25 -6.54
C SER A 547 -26.52 11.58 -7.25
N SER A 548 -27.76 12.08 -7.27
CA SER A 548 -28.03 13.44 -7.73
C SER A 548 -27.36 14.49 -6.82
N SER A 549 -27.03 15.68 -7.35
CA SER A 549 -26.31 16.72 -6.59
C SER A 549 -27.00 17.11 -5.28
N GLN A 550 -28.34 17.15 -5.24
CA GLN A 550 -29.11 17.45 -4.02
C GLN A 550 -28.99 16.35 -2.96
N GLN A 551 -28.99 15.08 -3.38
CA GLN A 551 -28.80 13.94 -2.48
C GLN A 551 -27.36 13.88 -1.96
N HIS A 552 -26.35 14.20 -2.79
CA HIS A 552 -24.97 14.34 -2.34
C HIS A 552 -24.82 15.38 -1.23
N VAL A 553 -25.43 16.57 -1.39
CA VAL A 553 -25.39 17.61 -0.35
C VAL A 553 -26.06 17.13 0.95
N ALA A 554 -27.19 16.41 0.85
CA ALA A 554 -27.85 15.86 2.03
C ALA A 554 -26.99 14.79 2.74
N LEU A 555 -26.31 13.91 1.98
CA LEU A 555 -25.40 12.91 2.52
C LEU A 555 -24.15 13.55 3.16
N MET A 556 -23.57 14.58 2.53
CA MET A 556 -22.47 15.36 3.10
C MET A 556 -22.87 16.06 4.41
N ASN A 557 -24.04 16.68 4.45
CA ASN A 557 -24.56 17.27 5.69
C ASN A 557 -24.74 16.22 6.79
N LYS A 558 -25.23 15.02 6.44
CA LYS A 558 -25.35 13.91 7.39
C LYS A 558 -23.98 13.42 7.87
N PHE A 559 -22.98 13.34 7.00
CA PHE A 559 -21.60 13.00 7.33
C PHE A 559 -20.99 14.00 8.32
N PHE A 560 -21.09 15.31 8.06
CA PHE A 560 -20.57 16.30 9.01
C PHE A 560 -21.33 16.32 10.34
N GLN A 561 -22.61 15.92 10.35
CA GLN A 561 -23.39 15.74 11.58
C GLN A 561 -23.01 14.46 12.36
N SER A 562 -22.51 13.41 11.69
CA SER A 562 -22.14 12.15 12.35
C SER A 562 -20.91 12.31 13.25
N LYS A 563 -20.07 13.32 13.00
CA LYS A 563 -18.86 13.66 13.78
C LYS A 563 -17.99 12.43 14.06
N ILE A 564 -17.83 11.58 13.04
CA ILE A 564 -16.95 10.42 13.13
C ILE A 564 -15.54 10.90 13.34
N LYS A 565 -14.82 10.25 14.26
CA LYS A 565 -13.46 10.64 14.63
C LYS A 565 -12.46 9.69 14.01
N SER A 566 -11.22 10.15 13.84
CA SER A 566 -10.12 9.23 13.59
C SER A 566 -9.93 8.28 14.76
N ALA A 567 -9.51 7.05 14.45
CA ALA A 567 -9.10 6.09 15.45
C ALA A 567 -7.63 6.35 15.81
N VAL A 568 -7.35 6.57 17.09
CA VAL A 568 -6.02 6.91 17.62
C VAL A 568 -5.60 5.82 18.60
N GLY A 569 -4.39 5.29 18.44
CA GLY A 569 -3.82 4.26 19.31
C GLY A 569 -2.41 4.62 19.74
N SER A 570 -2.11 4.52 21.03
CA SER A 570 -0.75 4.64 21.55
C SER A 570 0.00 3.33 21.33
N VAL A 571 1.10 3.39 20.58
CA VAL A 571 1.85 2.20 20.14
C VAL A 571 2.97 1.90 21.13
N VAL A 572 3.78 2.91 21.43
CA VAL A 572 4.94 2.81 22.33
C VAL A 572 4.92 4.00 23.27
N ASN A 573 5.17 3.77 24.56
CA ASN A 573 5.42 4.82 25.54
C ASN A 573 6.83 4.66 26.10
N THR A 574 7.71 5.60 25.77
CA THR A 574 9.11 5.59 26.21
C THR A 574 9.35 6.48 27.44
N ARG A 575 8.39 7.35 27.77
CA ARG A 575 8.48 8.26 28.90
C ARG A 575 7.12 8.35 29.62
N PRO A 576 6.78 7.36 30.48
CA PRO A 576 5.47 7.32 31.12
C PRO A 576 5.25 8.42 32.18
N THR A 577 6.32 8.92 32.80
CA THR A 577 6.25 9.99 33.82
C THR A 577 7.31 11.07 33.58
N LYS A 578 7.13 12.27 34.16
CA LYS A 578 8.13 13.36 34.07
C LYS A 578 9.52 12.93 34.57
N ALA A 579 9.54 12.13 35.64
CA ALA A 579 10.75 11.59 36.26
C ALA A 579 11.38 10.42 35.49
N SER A 580 10.68 9.86 34.49
CA SER A 580 11.25 8.80 33.65
C SER A 580 12.38 9.36 32.79
N PRO A 581 13.50 8.63 32.63
CA PRO A 581 14.59 9.05 31.77
C PRO A 581 14.12 9.14 30.31
N PRO A 582 14.55 10.16 29.55
CA PRO A 582 14.15 10.32 28.16
C PRO A 582 14.73 9.20 27.29
N ALA A 583 13.88 8.59 26.47
CA ALA A 583 14.25 7.63 25.44
C ALA A 583 13.45 7.90 24.16
N PRO A 584 13.64 9.07 23.52
CA PRO A 584 12.88 9.43 22.33
C PRO A 584 13.02 8.42 21.21
N ILE A 585 11.98 8.32 20.39
CA ILE A 585 12.04 7.54 19.15
C ILE A 585 12.74 8.41 18.10
N ILE A 586 13.81 7.88 17.52
CA ILE A 586 14.67 8.56 16.54
C ILE A 586 14.53 7.98 15.14
N GLY A 587 13.67 6.98 14.95
CA GLY A 587 13.39 6.39 13.65
C GLY A 587 12.18 5.48 13.69
N LEU A 588 11.38 5.53 12.64
CA LEU A 588 10.23 4.65 12.41
C LEU A 588 10.26 4.23 10.94
N SER A 589 10.05 2.95 10.66
CA SER A 589 9.98 2.44 9.30
C SER A 589 8.97 1.31 9.22
N ILE A 590 8.22 1.30 8.12
CA ILE A 590 7.19 0.29 7.84
C ILE A 590 7.72 -0.58 6.73
N VAL A 591 7.82 -1.88 7.02
CA VAL A 591 8.34 -2.89 6.11
C VAL A 591 7.17 -3.59 5.47
N THR A 592 7.16 -3.60 4.14
CA THR A 592 6.17 -4.30 3.32
C THR A 592 6.92 -5.15 2.31
N ASP A 593 7.32 -6.34 2.74
CA ASP A 593 8.05 -7.29 1.91
C ASP A 593 7.39 -8.66 2.01
N ALA A 594 7.37 -9.41 0.90
CA ALA A 594 6.76 -10.72 0.86
C ALA A 594 7.45 -11.73 1.81
N TYR A 595 8.71 -11.48 2.17
CA TYR A 595 9.47 -12.32 3.10
C TYR A 595 9.50 -11.77 4.52
N LEU A 596 9.42 -10.44 4.73
CA LEU A 596 9.50 -9.83 6.07
C LEU A 596 8.13 -9.50 6.68
N ASP A 597 7.06 -9.83 5.96
CA ASP A 597 5.68 -9.51 6.30
C ASP A 597 5.44 -8.00 6.42
N TYR A 598 4.20 -7.61 6.70
CA TYR A 598 3.85 -6.22 6.97
C TYR A 598 4.20 -5.91 8.43
N SER A 599 5.24 -5.12 8.67
CA SER A 599 5.81 -4.92 10.01
C SER A 599 6.17 -3.47 10.29
N LEU A 600 6.02 -3.03 11.53
CA LEU A 600 6.45 -1.74 12.05
C LEU A 600 7.74 -1.87 12.85
N LEU A 601 8.75 -1.08 12.52
CA LEU A 601 10.02 -0.98 13.26
C LEU A 601 10.15 0.42 13.86
N LEU A 602 10.47 0.51 15.15
CA LEU A 602 10.78 1.75 15.85
C LEU A 602 12.15 1.66 16.51
N LEU A 603 12.93 2.73 16.45
CA LEU A 603 14.25 2.83 17.05
C LEU A 603 14.28 3.95 18.08
N THR A 604 14.69 3.63 19.30
CA THR A 604 14.88 4.61 20.39
C THR A 604 16.27 5.25 20.34
N SER A 605 16.46 6.38 21.03
CA SER A 605 17.76 7.07 21.15
C SER A 605 18.83 6.26 21.89
N SER A 606 18.41 5.32 22.75
CA SER A 606 19.26 4.30 23.38
C SER A 606 19.58 3.12 22.44
N LEU A 607 19.26 3.24 21.14
CA LEU A 607 19.38 2.22 20.10
C LEU A 607 18.60 0.92 20.35
N GLN A 608 17.61 0.92 21.25
CA GLN A 608 16.71 -0.22 21.38
C GLN A 608 15.72 -0.22 20.22
N LEU A 609 15.69 -1.31 19.45
CA LEU A 609 14.71 -1.54 18.40
C LEU A 609 13.45 -2.20 18.97
N ILE A 610 12.30 -1.79 18.47
CA ILE A 610 10.98 -2.35 18.77
C ILE A 610 10.36 -2.77 17.44
N GLY A 611 10.06 -4.06 17.28
CA GLY A 611 9.42 -4.61 16.08
C GLY A 611 8.02 -5.15 16.38
N MET A 612 7.04 -4.76 15.58
CA MET A 612 5.65 -5.24 15.67
C MET A 612 5.18 -5.73 14.31
N GLU A 613 4.56 -6.91 14.28
CA GLU A 613 3.90 -7.42 13.07
C GLU A 613 2.53 -6.75 12.93
N LEU A 614 2.27 -6.17 11.77
CA LEU A 614 1.00 -5.52 11.44
C LEU A 614 0.13 -6.49 10.65
N THR A 615 -1.17 -6.48 10.93
CA THR A 615 -2.13 -7.34 10.25
C THR A 615 -2.62 -6.68 8.96
N PRO A 616 -2.38 -7.28 7.78
CA PRO A 616 -2.93 -6.76 6.55
C PRO A 616 -4.46 -6.88 6.58
N ARG A 617 -5.12 -5.79 6.22
CA ARG A 617 -6.57 -5.68 6.10
C ARG A 617 -7.08 -6.61 5.00
N PRO A 618 -8.20 -7.34 5.21
CA PRO A 618 -8.84 -8.07 4.13
C PRO A 618 -9.20 -7.06 3.04
N ARG A 619 -8.74 -7.31 1.80
CA ARG A 619 -9.15 -6.48 0.67
C ARG A 619 -10.67 -6.53 0.62
N LYS A 620 -11.34 -5.38 0.76
CA LYS A 620 -12.70 -5.22 0.24
C LYS A 620 -12.55 -5.60 -1.22
N SER A 621 -13.04 -6.76 -1.65
CA SER A 621 -13.02 -7.11 -3.05
C SER A 621 -13.68 -5.95 -3.79
N ALA A 622 -12.88 -5.11 -4.44
CA ALA A 622 -13.35 -4.21 -5.47
C ALA A 622 -14.29 -5.05 -6.32
N VAL A 623 -15.45 -4.49 -6.63
CA VAL A 623 -16.60 -5.09 -7.33
C VAL A 623 -16.18 -5.85 -8.59
N GLY A 624 -15.57 -7.03 -8.43
CA GLY A 624 -15.83 -8.20 -9.23
C GLY A 624 -16.91 -8.87 -8.43
N GLY A 625 -18.16 -8.64 -8.84
CA GLY A 625 -19.30 -9.27 -8.19
C GLY A 625 -18.94 -10.72 -7.92
N THR A 626 -18.96 -11.11 -6.65
CA THR A 626 -19.50 -12.42 -6.37
C THR A 626 -20.76 -12.49 -7.22
N PRO A 627 -20.93 -13.49 -8.11
CA PRO A 627 -22.24 -13.67 -8.65
C PRO A 627 -23.10 -13.95 -7.40
N SER A 628 -23.86 -12.93 -6.96
CA SER A 628 -25.25 -13.17 -6.65
C SER A 628 -25.67 -14.19 -7.69
N PRO A 629 -26.05 -15.43 -7.30
CA PRO A 629 -26.26 -16.53 -8.23
C PRO A 629 -27.00 -15.95 -9.42
N ALA A 630 -26.33 -15.98 -10.57
CA ALA A 630 -26.72 -15.19 -11.73
C ALA A 630 -28.24 -15.28 -11.86
N LYS A 631 -28.93 -14.14 -11.78
CA LYS A 631 -30.27 -14.08 -12.37
C LYS A 631 -30.03 -14.34 -13.85
N LEU A 632 -30.14 -15.60 -14.23
CA LEU A 632 -30.11 -16.07 -15.60
C LEU A 632 -30.98 -15.12 -16.42
N PRO A 633 -30.45 -14.46 -17.46
CA PRO A 633 -31.28 -13.66 -18.32
C PRO A 633 -32.14 -14.63 -19.14
N GLY A 634 -33.45 -14.59 -18.90
CA GLY A 634 -34.43 -15.29 -19.72
C GLY A 634 -35.03 -16.54 -19.07
N SER A 635 -35.86 -16.36 -18.04
CA SER A 635 -37.01 -17.25 -17.87
C SER A 635 -38.24 -16.50 -18.39
N LEU A 636 -38.79 -17.00 -19.49
CA LEU A 636 -40.09 -16.59 -20.02
C LEU A 636 -41.12 -16.60 -18.89
N MET A 637 -41.89 -15.52 -18.83
CA MET A 637 -43.02 -15.38 -17.95
C MET A 637 -43.96 -16.58 -18.07
N THR A 638 -44.17 -17.29 -16.96
CA THR A 638 -45.46 -17.91 -16.66
C THR A 638 -45.81 -17.63 -15.21
N SER A 639 -46.85 -16.81 -15.06
CA SER A 639 -47.75 -16.63 -13.91
C SER A 639 -47.16 -16.52 -12.51
N LYS A 640 -47.47 -15.36 -11.90
CA LYS A 640 -47.75 -15.21 -10.47
C LYS A 640 -48.32 -16.52 -9.88
N ASN A 641 -47.53 -17.18 -9.05
CA ASN A 641 -48.03 -17.90 -7.88
C ASN A 641 -47.06 -17.59 -6.74
N ASP A 642 -47.66 -17.03 -5.71
CA ASP A 642 -47.11 -16.77 -4.40
C ASP A 642 -46.84 -18.14 -3.74
N ASP A 643 -45.56 -18.53 -3.62
CA ASP A 643 -45.13 -19.59 -2.72
C ASP A 643 -43.62 -19.47 -2.45
N GLY A 644 -43.25 -19.37 -1.17
CA GLY A 644 -41.94 -19.00 -0.64
C GLY A 644 -40.79 -19.96 -0.98
N SER A 645 -40.32 -19.94 -2.22
CA SER A 645 -39.29 -20.86 -2.74
C SER A 645 -37.90 -20.25 -2.93
N THR A 646 -37.63 -19.09 -2.35
CA THR A 646 -36.25 -18.56 -2.29
C THR A 646 -35.67 -18.87 -0.91
N TYR A 647 -34.57 -19.62 -0.85
CA TYR A 647 -33.88 -19.92 0.40
C TYR A 647 -33.42 -18.61 1.05
N THR A 648 -34.05 -18.21 2.15
CA THR A 648 -33.68 -17.00 2.91
C THR A 648 -32.67 -17.39 3.99
N VAL A 649 -31.49 -16.78 3.99
CA VAL A 649 -30.43 -17.03 4.99
C VAL A 649 -30.88 -16.53 6.36
N SER A 650 -30.72 -17.36 7.41
CA SER A 650 -31.19 -17.01 8.77
C SER A 650 -30.13 -16.27 9.62
N LEU A 651 -28.94 -16.06 9.07
CA LEU A 651 -27.85 -15.38 9.75
C LEU A 651 -28.12 -13.87 9.82
N SER A 652 -27.91 -13.29 11.01
CA SER A 652 -27.97 -11.83 11.20
C SER A 652 -26.91 -11.11 10.36
N GLU A 653 -27.28 -9.95 9.83
CA GLU A 653 -26.39 -8.96 9.22
C GLU A 653 -25.96 -7.92 10.28
N PRO A 654 -24.70 -7.44 10.25
CA PRO A 654 -23.64 -7.71 9.27
C PRO A 654 -22.95 -9.08 9.46
N MET A 655 -22.27 -9.56 8.39
CA MET A 655 -21.38 -10.73 8.48
C MET A 655 -20.34 -10.52 9.60
N PHE A 656 -19.99 -11.59 10.31
CA PHE A 656 -19.01 -11.55 11.41
C PHE A 656 -17.69 -10.97 10.91
N ASP A 657 -17.43 -9.73 11.29
CA ASP A 657 -16.16 -9.07 11.05
C ASP A 657 -15.18 -9.52 12.15
N LYS A 658 -13.90 -9.71 11.80
CA LYS A 658 -12.87 -9.99 12.80
C LYS A 658 -12.78 -8.74 13.66
N GLN A 659 -13.31 -8.87 14.87
CA GLN A 659 -13.75 -7.77 15.69
C GLN A 659 -12.72 -6.65 15.84
N GLY A 660 -13.13 -5.42 15.56
CA GLY A 660 -12.38 -4.20 15.86
C GLY A 660 -12.16 -3.91 17.35
N GLY A 661 -12.22 -4.92 18.21
CA GLY A 661 -12.00 -4.82 19.66
C GLY A 661 -10.95 -5.78 20.23
N LEU A 662 -10.34 -6.67 19.41
CA LEU A 662 -9.27 -7.57 19.88
C LEU A 662 -7.85 -7.04 19.60
N MET A 663 -7.74 -6.19 18.59
CA MET A 663 -6.52 -5.48 18.20
C MET A 663 -6.93 -4.08 17.78
N ALA A 664 -6.17 -3.08 18.21
CA ALA A 664 -6.33 -1.73 17.69
C ALA A 664 -5.71 -1.68 16.29
N LEU A 665 -6.23 -0.80 15.41
CA LEU A 665 -5.52 -0.25 14.25
C LEU A 665 -4.48 -1.18 13.58
N ASN A 666 -4.90 -1.99 12.59
CA ASN A 666 -4.02 -2.91 11.83
C ASN A 666 -3.25 -3.93 12.68
N GLY A 667 -3.82 -4.46 13.77
CA GLY A 667 -3.19 -5.53 14.55
C GLY A 667 -2.29 -5.04 15.69
N LEU A 668 -2.29 -3.74 15.98
CA LEU A 668 -1.55 -3.13 17.07
C LEU A 668 -2.16 -3.48 18.45
N PRO A 669 -1.32 -3.48 19.51
CA PRO A 669 -1.82 -3.74 20.85
C PRO A 669 -2.76 -2.62 21.31
N LEU A 670 -3.80 -2.99 22.07
CA LEU A 670 -4.74 -2.04 22.69
C LEU A 670 -4.07 -1.15 23.75
N GLN A 671 -3.01 -1.68 24.38
CA GLN A 671 -2.23 -0.97 25.39
C GLN A 671 -0.83 -0.69 24.84
N PRO A 672 -0.28 0.51 25.07
CA PRO A 672 1.04 0.86 24.57
C PRO A 672 2.12 -0.02 25.20
N GLN A 673 3.11 -0.40 24.40
CA GLN A 673 4.30 -1.06 24.91
C GLN A 673 5.16 -0.03 25.65
N VAL A 674 5.35 -0.23 26.96
CA VAL A 674 6.23 0.62 27.78
C VAL A 674 7.66 0.16 27.58
N VAL A 675 8.53 1.05 27.09
CA VAL A 675 9.95 0.76 26.84
C VAL A 675 10.80 1.74 27.64
N LEU A 676 11.72 1.19 28.44
CA LEU A 676 12.63 1.97 29.26
C LEU A 676 14.08 1.73 28.82
N PRO A 677 14.97 2.73 28.99
CA PRO A 677 16.39 2.57 28.70
C PRO A 677 17.00 1.31 29.35
N PRO A 678 18.01 0.71 28.71
CA PRO A 678 18.71 -0.45 29.26
C PRO A 678 19.37 -0.07 30.60
N GLY A 679 19.26 -0.95 31.60
CA GLY A 679 19.78 -0.73 32.96
C GLY A 679 18.78 -0.08 33.94
N VAL A 680 17.69 0.51 33.46
CA VAL A 680 16.63 1.08 34.33
C VAL A 680 15.61 0.02 34.76
N GLY A 681 15.31 -0.96 33.89
CA GLY A 681 14.35 -2.04 34.18
C GLY A 681 14.74 -2.97 35.33
N SER A 682 16.03 -2.99 35.73
CA SER A 682 16.53 -3.74 36.89
C SER A 682 16.72 -2.87 38.14
N ALA A 683 16.59 -1.54 38.01
CA ALA A 683 16.62 -0.63 39.14
C ALA A 683 15.31 -0.76 39.93
N LYS A 684 15.39 -0.75 41.26
CA LYS A 684 14.20 -0.80 42.14
C LYS A 684 13.22 0.29 41.69
N ILE A 685 12.03 -0.11 41.23
CA ILE A 685 10.94 0.81 40.90
C ILE A 685 10.75 1.72 42.11
N ILE A 686 11.07 3.00 41.95
CA ILE A 686 10.85 3.98 43.01
C ILE A 686 9.34 4.15 43.13
N VAL A 687 8.80 3.78 44.29
CA VAL A 687 7.37 3.90 44.56
C VAL A 687 7.05 5.38 44.78
N THR A 688 6.69 6.08 43.70
CA THR A 688 6.15 7.44 43.72
C THR A 688 4.65 7.40 43.48
N GLU A 689 3.93 8.43 43.90
CA GLU A 689 2.48 8.56 43.65
C GLU A 689 2.17 8.52 42.14
N GLU A 690 3.00 9.16 41.32
CA GLU A 690 2.88 9.16 39.86
C GLU A 690 3.04 7.76 39.26
N ASN A 691 4.04 7.00 39.70
CA ASN A 691 4.27 5.63 39.21
C ASN A 691 3.13 4.69 39.61
N LEU A 692 2.54 4.87 40.80
CA LEU A 692 1.39 4.09 41.25
C LEU A 692 0.12 4.44 40.47
N LYS A 693 -0.12 5.72 40.17
CA LYS A 693 -1.24 6.15 39.32
C LYS A 693 -1.11 5.58 37.91
N PHE A 694 0.08 5.67 37.32
CA PHE A 694 0.37 5.09 36.01
C PHE A 694 0.15 3.58 35.99
N LEU A 695 0.67 2.84 36.99
CA LEU A 695 0.45 1.40 37.11
C LEU A 695 -1.04 1.07 37.26
N GLY A 696 -1.77 1.86 38.05
CA GLY A 696 -3.22 1.73 38.20
C GLY A 696 -3.97 1.88 36.88
N GLN A 697 -3.61 2.90 36.08
CA GLN A 697 -4.17 3.13 34.75
C GLN A 697 -3.84 1.98 33.78
N MET A 698 -2.60 1.51 33.75
CA MET A 698 -2.20 0.37 32.91
C MET A 698 -2.95 -0.92 33.29
N VAL A 699 -3.08 -1.21 34.59
CA VAL A 699 -3.82 -2.37 35.07
C VAL A 699 -5.31 -2.26 34.74
N GLN A 700 -5.88 -1.05 34.85
CA GLN A 700 -7.25 -0.79 34.42
C GLN A 700 -7.42 -1.05 32.92
N GLY A 701 -6.52 -0.50 32.10
CA GLY A 701 -6.51 -0.71 30.65
C GLY A 701 -6.41 -2.18 30.26
N VAL A 702 -5.52 -2.95 30.90
CA VAL A 702 -5.42 -4.40 30.69
C VAL A 702 -6.71 -5.12 31.09
N ARG A 703 -7.39 -4.71 32.16
CA ARG A 703 -8.68 -5.30 32.57
C ARG A 703 -9.79 -4.97 31.57
N GLU A 704 -9.79 -3.77 31.01
CA GLU A 704 -10.73 -3.35 29.96
C GLU A 704 -10.50 -4.15 28.69
N SER A 705 -9.25 -4.26 28.22
CA SER A 705 -8.91 -5.11 27.06
C SER A 705 -9.27 -6.59 27.30
N LEU A 706 -9.03 -7.11 28.50
CA LEU A 706 -9.44 -8.48 28.85
C LEU A 706 -10.96 -8.65 28.76
N ARG A 707 -11.73 -7.66 29.20
CA ARG A 707 -13.19 -7.66 29.12
C ARG A 707 -13.64 -7.63 27.65
N GLU A 708 -13.02 -6.81 26.82
CA GLU A 708 -13.29 -6.77 25.38
C GLU A 708 -13.02 -8.13 24.72
N VAL A 709 -11.91 -8.78 25.09
CA VAL A 709 -11.58 -10.13 24.62
C VAL A 709 -12.64 -11.15 25.03
N PHE A 710 -13.13 -11.10 26.28
CA PHE A 710 -14.22 -11.99 26.70
C PHE A 710 -15.52 -11.73 25.94
N THR A 711 -15.90 -10.46 25.78
CA THR A 711 -17.09 -10.12 24.98
C THR A 711 -16.94 -10.57 23.53
N ALA A 712 -15.73 -10.51 22.99
CA ALA A 712 -15.42 -10.97 21.66
C ALA A 712 -15.60 -12.47 21.50
N CYS A 713 -15.07 -13.24 22.45
CA CYS A 713 -15.24 -14.68 22.54
C CYS A 713 -16.72 -15.06 22.64
N ASP A 714 -17.49 -14.38 23.49
CA ASP A 714 -18.93 -14.64 23.66
C ASP A 714 -19.69 -14.41 22.34
N LEU A 715 -19.43 -13.30 21.66
CA LEU A 715 -20.04 -13.00 20.34
C LEU A 715 -19.63 -14.03 19.28
N ALA A 716 -18.37 -14.45 19.26
CA ALA A 716 -17.88 -15.47 18.33
C ALA A 716 -18.54 -16.83 18.60
N GLN A 717 -18.72 -17.21 19.86
CA GLN A 717 -19.41 -18.43 20.26
C GLN A 717 -20.89 -18.39 19.86
N LEU A 718 -21.59 -17.28 20.12
CA LEU A 718 -22.97 -17.09 19.69
C LEU A 718 -23.11 -17.22 18.17
N ARG A 719 -22.20 -16.62 17.42
CA ARG A 719 -22.19 -16.72 15.96
C ARG A 719 -21.91 -18.14 15.46
N LEU A 720 -20.99 -18.86 16.09
CA LEU A 720 -20.71 -20.25 15.73
C LEU A 720 -21.95 -21.13 15.88
N VAL A 721 -22.72 -20.93 16.96
CA VAL A 721 -23.98 -21.64 17.18
C VAL A 721 -25.03 -21.28 16.11
N GLU A 722 -25.13 -20.01 15.71
CA GLU A 722 -26.01 -19.60 14.60
C GLU A 722 -25.60 -20.24 13.27
N GLN A 723 -24.30 -20.29 12.99
CA GLN A 723 -23.74 -20.91 11.78
C GLN A 723 -23.97 -22.41 11.74
N GLU A 724 -23.83 -23.11 12.88
CA GLU A 724 -24.10 -24.54 12.97
C GLU A 724 -25.59 -24.86 12.67
N LYS A 725 -26.50 -24.06 13.23
CA LYS A 725 -27.94 -24.17 12.96
C LYS A 725 -28.25 -23.93 11.48
N GLU A 726 -27.67 -22.87 10.90
CA GLU A 726 -27.88 -22.56 9.49
C GLU A 726 -27.30 -23.65 8.58
N TYR A 727 -26.13 -24.20 8.92
CA TYR A 727 -25.50 -25.30 8.20
C TYR A 727 -26.39 -26.56 8.21
N THR A 728 -26.96 -26.91 9.36
CA THR A 728 -27.89 -28.03 9.46
C THR A 728 -29.14 -27.79 8.61
N ARG A 729 -29.66 -26.55 8.58
CA ARG A 729 -30.77 -26.17 7.71
C ARG A 729 -30.40 -26.27 6.22
N GLN A 730 -29.20 -25.87 5.83
CA GLN A 730 -28.70 -26.03 4.46
C GLN A 730 -28.65 -27.51 4.06
N GLN A 731 -28.11 -28.36 4.93
CA GLN A 731 -28.07 -29.80 4.68
C GLN A 731 -29.47 -30.39 4.50
N ASP A 732 -30.44 -30.02 5.36
CA ASP A 732 -31.83 -30.48 5.25
C ASP A 732 -32.49 -30.02 3.94
N VAL A 733 -32.28 -28.76 3.54
CA VAL A 733 -32.82 -28.23 2.27
C VAL A 733 -32.20 -28.94 1.07
N VAL A 734 -30.87 -29.16 1.08
CA VAL A 734 -30.17 -29.89 0.01
C VAL A 734 -30.68 -31.33 -0.07
N GLN A 735 -30.85 -32.00 1.08
CA GLN A 735 -31.38 -33.36 1.15
C GLN A 735 -32.81 -33.44 0.58
N LYS A 736 -33.70 -32.55 1.01
CA LYS A 736 -35.07 -32.45 0.49
C LYS A 736 -35.11 -32.17 -1.01
N THR A 737 -34.22 -31.30 -1.49
CA THR A 737 -34.12 -30.97 -2.91
C THR A 737 -33.63 -32.18 -3.71
N TYR A 738 -32.64 -32.91 -3.19
CA TYR A 738 -32.13 -34.13 -3.80
C TYR A 738 -33.21 -35.22 -3.87
N GLU A 739 -33.95 -35.43 -2.78
CA GLU A 739 -35.10 -36.36 -2.75
C GLU A 739 -36.19 -35.95 -3.73
N HIS A 740 -36.47 -34.64 -3.86
CA HIS A 740 -37.45 -34.13 -4.81
C HIS A 740 -37.02 -34.38 -6.26
N ILE A 741 -35.76 -34.10 -6.60
CA ILE A 741 -35.20 -34.31 -7.94
C ILE A 741 -35.18 -35.80 -8.30
N THR A 742 -34.63 -36.65 -7.42
CA THR A 742 -34.48 -38.08 -7.71
C THR A 742 -35.81 -38.82 -7.68
N GLY A 743 -36.65 -38.54 -6.69
CA GLY A 743 -37.93 -39.21 -6.52
C GLY A 743 -39.00 -38.71 -7.48
N THR A 744 -39.37 -37.43 -7.38
CA THR A 744 -40.56 -36.93 -8.09
C THR A 744 -40.25 -36.52 -9.53
N LEU A 745 -39.13 -35.84 -9.77
CA LEU A 745 -38.75 -35.38 -11.10
C LEU A 745 -38.21 -36.56 -11.92
N GLY A 746 -37.34 -37.38 -11.34
CA GLY A 746 -36.84 -38.62 -11.95
C GLY A 746 -37.99 -39.55 -12.40
N ALA A 747 -38.98 -39.79 -11.54
CA ALA A 747 -40.13 -40.63 -11.91
C ALA A 747 -41.02 -39.98 -12.99
N LYS A 748 -41.17 -38.65 -13.00
CA LYS A 748 -41.89 -37.94 -14.06
C LYS A 748 -41.15 -38.03 -15.39
N VAL A 749 -39.83 -37.83 -15.40
CA VAL A 749 -38.98 -37.93 -16.58
C VAL A 749 -39.04 -39.36 -17.13
N GLN A 750 -38.90 -40.39 -16.29
CA GLN A 750 -39.01 -41.78 -16.74
C GLN A 750 -40.38 -42.08 -17.35
N LYS A 751 -41.48 -41.65 -16.71
CA LYS A 751 -42.83 -41.80 -17.28
C LYS A 751 -43.00 -41.08 -18.63
N GLN A 752 -42.34 -39.94 -18.82
CA GLN A 752 -42.36 -39.23 -20.10
C GLN A 752 -41.56 -39.97 -21.17
N ILE A 753 -40.41 -40.53 -20.82
CA ILE A 753 -39.61 -41.40 -21.71
C ILE A 753 -40.44 -42.60 -22.13
N ASP A 754 -41.03 -43.34 -21.18
CA ASP A 754 -41.86 -44.52 -21.46
C ASP A 754 -43.07 -44.17 -22.36
N ARG A 755 -43.68 -42.99 -22.14
CA ARG A 755 -44.77 -42.49 -22.97
C ARG A 755 -44.31 -42.15 -24.39
N LEU A 756 -43.15 -41.53 -24.54
CA LEU A 756 -42.55 -41.21 -25.84
C LEU A 756 -42.24 -42.49 -26.63
N ASP A 757 -41.62 -43.48 -25.99
CA ASP A 757 -41.33 -44.77 -26.61
C ASP A 757 -42.61 -45.49 -27.06
N ALA A 758 -43.66 -45.47 -26.23
CA ALA A 758 -44.97 -46.02 -26.59
C ALA A 758 -45.61 -45.26 -27.76
N GLN A 759 -45.45 -43.94 -27.83
CA GLN A 759 -45.95 -43.13 -28.95
C GLN A 759 -45.18 -43.41 -30.24
N ILE A 760 -43.85 -43.54 -30.18
CA ILE A 760 -43.01 -43.91 -31.33
C ILE A 760 -43.41 -45.29 -31.86
N ALA A 761 -43.59 -46.28 -30.98
CA ALA A 761 -44.04 -47.61 -31.35
C ALA A 761 -45.45 -47.60 -31.97
N ARG A 762 -46.35 -46.76 -31.45
CA ARG A 762 -47.70 -46.61 -32.02
C ARG A 762 -47.68 -45.92 -33.38
N GLN A 763 -46.83 -44.91 -33.55
CA GLN A 763 -46.67 -44.19 -34.81
C GLN A 763 -46.11 -45.11 -35.90
N SER A 764 -45.09 -45.92 -35.58
CA SER A 764 -44.55 -46.89 -36.54
C SER A 764 -45.58 -47.94 -36.95
N ALA A 765 -46.39 -48.43 -36.00
CA ALA A 765 -47.49 -49.35 -36.30
C ALA A 765 -48.59 -48.70 -37.16
N LEU A 766 -48.93 -47.43 -36.91
CA LEU A 766 -49.89 -46.68 -37.72
C LEU A 766 -49.35 -46.40 -39.12
N MET A 767 -48.07 -46.06 -39.26
CA MET A 767 -47.41 -45.90 -40.55
C MET A 767 -47.44 -47.21 -41.35
N ALA A 768 -47.07 -48.33 -40.74
CA ALA A 768 -47.15 -49.64 -41.41
C ALA A 768 -48.58 -50.00 -41.85
N ARG A 769 -49.59 -49.63 -41.05
CA ARG A 769 -51.00 -49.82 -41.42
C ARG A 769 -51.45 -48.87 -42.53
N ALA A 770 -51.00 -47.62 -42.49
CA ALA A 770 -51.28 -46.64 -43.54
C ALA A 770 -50.67 -47.11 -44.86
N ASP A 771 -49.40 -47.53 -44.86
CA ASP A 771 -48.72 -48.10 -46.03
C ASP A 771 -49.47 -49.33 -46.56
N GLY A 772 -49.89 -50.25 -45.69
CA GLY A 772 -50.67 -51.42 -46.08
C GLY A 772 -52.06 -51.09 -46.64
N LEU A 773 -52.71 -50.02 -46.17
CA LEU A 773 -53.98 -49.53 -46.75
C LEU A 773 -53.74 -48.81 -48.08
N LEU A 774 -52.68 -48.01 -48.18
CA LEU A 774 -52.29 -47.29 -49.39
C LEU A 774 -51.97 -48.29 -50.50
N GLN A 775 -51.26 -49.36 -50.16
CA GLN A 775 -51.00 -50.48 -51.06
C GLN A 775 -52.29 -51.19 -51.50
N LYS A 776 -53.23 -51.47 -50.59
CA LYS A 776 -54.54 -52.05 -50.95
C LYS A 776 -55.42 -51.12 -51.79
N VAL A 777 -55.35 -49.81 -51.56
CA VAL A 777 -56.07 -48.79 -52.34
C VAL A 777 -55.44 -48.64 -53.74
N MET A 778 -54.12 -48.78 -53.85
CA MET A 778 -53.41 -48.87 -55.13
C MET A 778 -53.78 -50.16 -55.88
N GLU A 779 -53.90 -51.30 -55.19
CA GLU A 779 -54.26 -52.60 -55.79
C GLU A 779 -55.75 -52.71 -56.20
N SER A 780 -56.65 -51.93 -55.58
CA SER A 780 -58.10 -51.97 -55.84
C SER A 780 -58.58 -50.95 -56.88
N ARG A 781 -57.69 -50.12 -57.43
CA ARG A 781 -57.99 -49.22 -58.56
C ARG A 781 -57.21 -49.65 -59.80
N GLU A 782 -57.92 -50.11 -60.83
CA GLU A 782 -57.39 -50.28 -62.20
C GLU A 782 -58.40 -49.70 -63.22
N PRO A 783 -57.99 -49.27 -64.45
CA PRO A 783 -56.65 -49.14 -65.00
C PRO A 783 -56.46 -47.86 -65.87
N ALA A 784 -55.66 -46.90 -65.43
CA ALA A 784 -54.90 -46.03 -66.32
C ALA A 784 -53.82 -45.32 -65.52
N LEU A 785 -52.58 -45.79 -65.66
CA LEU A 785 -51.40 -45.21 -65.01
C LEU A 785 -51.24 -43.73 -65.39
N SER A 786 -51.35 -42.86 -64.40
CA SER A 786 -51.08 -41.43 -64.52
C SER A 786 -49.63 -41.18 -64.97
N PRO A 787 -49.32 -40.09 -65.70
CA PRO A 787 -47.94 -39.71 -66.04
C PRO A 787 -47.03 -39.64 -64.78
N ALA A 788 -47.56 -39.13 -63.67
CA ALA A 788 -46.85 -39.05 -62.39
C ALA A 788 -46.61 -40.43 -61.77
N GLU A 789 -47.50 -41.41 -61.99
CA GLU A 789 -47.31 -42.80 -61.53
C GLU A 789 -46.31 -43.54 -62.40
N LYS A 790 -46.22 -43.24 -63.70
CA LYS A 790 -45.16 -43.78 -64.57
C LYS A 790 -43.78 -43.25 -64.17
N GLU A 791 -43.71 -41.97 -63.82
CA GLU A 791 -42.48 -41.34 -63.31
C GLU A 791 -42.12 -41.85 -61.92
N TRP A 792 -43.10 -41.98 -61.01
CA TRP A 792 -42.89 -42.58 -59.69
C TRP A 792 -42.49 -44.05 -59.80
N MET A 793 -43.11 -44.85 -60.68
CA MET A 793 -42.68 -46.24 -60.91
C MET A 793 -41.31 -46.32 -61.60
N ALA A 794 -40.95 -45.36 -62.45
CA ALA A 794 -39.61 -45.26 -62.99
C ALA A 794 -38.60 -44.96 -61.86
N ASN A 795 -38.94 -44.02 -60.98
CA ASN A 795 -38.16 -43.66 -59.79
C ASN A 795 -38.06 -44.82 -58.79
N VAL A 796 -39.14 -45.57 -58.56
CA VAL A 796 -39.19 -46.78 -57.74
C VAL A 796 -38.41 -47.92 -58.40
N LYS A 797 -38.40 -48.06 -59.72
CA LYS A 797 -37.55 -49.05 -60.42
C LYS A 797 -36.07 -48.65 -60.39
N THR A 798 -35.74 -47.37 -60.48
CA THR A 798 -34.36 -46.91 -60.27
C THR A 798 -33.94 -47.08 -58.82
N MET A 799 -34.81 -46.76 -57.86
CA MET A 799 -34.57 -47.01 -56.43
C MET A 799 -34.51 -48.50 -56.12
N ASP A 800 -35.31 -49.36 -56.74
CA ASP A 800 -35.25 -50.83 -56.59
C ASP A 800 -33.97 -51.41 -57.19
N LYS A 801 -33.48 -50.86 -58.32
CA LYS A 801 -32.14 -51.20 -58.84
C LYS A 801 -31.03 -50.76 -57.88
N VAL A 802 -31.15 -49.57 -57.29
CA VAL A 802 -30.21 -49.07 -56.27
C VAL A 802 -30.31 -49.92 -55.00
N VAL A 803 -31.51 -50.28 -54.55
CA VAL A 803 -31.78 -51.11 -53.37
C VAL A 803 -31.31 -52.54 -53.60
N LYS A 804 -31.47 -53.13 -54.79
CA LYS A 804 -30.93 -54.45 -55.15
C LYS A 804 -29.41 -54.44 -55.27
N ALA A 805 -28.82 -53.37 -55.81
CA ALA A 805 -27.37 -53.18 -55.78
C ALA A 805 -26.86 -52.99 -54.34
N LEU A 806 -27.61 -52.28 -53.50
CA LEU A 806 -27.35 -52.13 -52.07
C LEU A 806 -27.65 -53.40 -51.28
N ASP A 807 -28.57 -54.27 -51.72
CA ASP A 807 -28.89 -55.55 -51.08
C ASP A 807 -27.82 -56.58 -51.44
N ALA A 808 -27.29 -56.56 -52.67
CA ALA A 808 -26.07 -57.31 -53.01
C ALA A 808 -24.89 -56.85 -52.15
N ARG A 809 -24.76 -55.53 -51.96
CA ARG A 809 -23.77 -54.95 -51.04
C ARG A 809 -24.08 -55.26 -49.57
N ARG A 810 -25.35 -55.37 -49.15
CA ARG A 810 -25.81 -55.73 -47.81
C ARG A 810 -25.62 -57.22 -47.54
N HIS A 811 -25.74 -58.08 -48.54
CA HIS A 811 -25.39 -59.49 -48.44
C HIS A 811 -23.87 -59.65 -48.39
N GLN A 812 -23.12 -58.85 -49.13
CA GLN A 812 -21.66 -58.81 -49.03
C GLN A 812 -21.18 -58.24 -47.68
N VAL A 813 -21.81 -57.18 -47.18
CA VAL A 813 -21.56 -56.60 -45.85
C VAL A 813 -22.09 -57.51 -44.75
N GLY A 814 -23.18 -58.24 -44.98
CA GLY A 814 -23.78 -59.20 -44.05
C GLY A 814 -22.94 -60.48 -43.92
N THR A 815 -22.38 -60.96 -45.03
CA THR A 815 -21.39 -62.04 -45.00
C THR A 815 -20.07 -61.57 -44.38
N GLN A 816 -19.62 -60.35 -44.68
CA GLN A 816 -18.49 -59.74 -43.97
C GLN A 816 -18.77 -59.54 -42.48
N TYR A 817 -20.00 -59.15 -42.09
CA TYR A 817 -20.43 -58.98 -40.71
C TYR A 817 -20.48 -60.32 -39.98
N GLU A 818 -20.99 -61.40 -40.60
CA GLU A 818 -20.98 -62.73 -39.99
C GLU A 818 -19.55 -63.29 -39.87
N VAL A 819 -18.68 -63.03 -40.85
CA VAL A 819 -17.25 -63.36 -40.77
C VAL A 819 -16.56 -62.56 -39.67
N LEU A 820 -16.83 -61.25 -39.58
CA LEU A 820 -16.31 -60.37 -38.53
C LEU A 820 -16.83 -60.74 -37.16
N LYS A 821 -18.11 -61.09 -37.03
CA LYS A 821 -18.76 -61.51 -35.78
C LYS A 821 -18.19 -62.84 -35.29
N ARG A 822 -17.91 -63.79 -36.20
CA ARG A 822 -17.15 -65.00 -35.86
C ARG A 822 -15.72 -64.68 -35.44
N ARG A 823 -15.02 -63.81 -36.17
CA ARG A 823 -13.66 -63.36 -35.81
C ARG A 823 -13.63 -62.57 -34.49
N LEU A 824 -14.68 -61.83 -34.16
CA LEU A 824 -14.85 -61.12 -32.89
C LEU A 824 -15.15 -62.09 -31.75
N ALA A 825 -15.96 -63.12 -31.99
CA ALA A 825 -16.21 -64.20 -31.03
C ALA A 825 -14.94 -65.04 -30.81
N GLU A 826 -14.15 -65.27 -31.85
CA GLU A 826 -12.86 -65.97 -31.80
C GLU A 826 -11.79 -65.12 -31.10
N MET A 827 -11.69 -63.82 -31.40
CA MET A 827 -10.84 -62.88 -30.65
C MET A 827 -11.28 -62.75 -29.20
N LYS A 828 -12.58 -62.68 -28.89
CA LYS A 828 -13.08 -62.69 -27.51
C LYS A 828 -12.72 -63.99 -26.78
N ARG A 829 -12.77 -65.15 -27.47
CA ARG A 829 -12.32 -66.43 -26.91
C ARG A 829 -10.81 -66.50 -26.70
N GLN A 830 -10.01 -65.98 -27.64
CA GLN A 830 -8.55 -65.92 -27.55
C GLN A 830 -8.09 -64.93 -26.47
N LEU A 831 -8.78 -63.80 -26.31
CA LEU A 831 -8.55 -62.82 -25.24
C LEU A 831 -8.95 -63.38 -23.86
N ALA A 832 -10.00 -64.21 -23.81
CA ALA A 832 -10.42 -64.92 -22.60
C ALA A 832 -9.51 -66.10 -22.23
N SER A 833 -8.85 -66.76 -23.20
CA SER A 833 -7.93 -67.89 -22.98
C SER A 833 -6.46 -67.49 -22.78
N GLY A 834 -6.11 -66.21 -23.00
CA GLY A 834 -4.80 -65.66 -22.65
C GLY A 834 -3.62 -66.04 -23.55
N GLN A 835 -3.87 -66.51 -24.79
CA GLN A 835 -2.81 -66.75 -25.78
C GLN A 835 -2.46 -65.48 -26.57
N SER A 836 -1.16 -65.21 -26.72
CA SER A 836 -0.61 -64.05 -27.44
C SER A 836 -0.79 -64.21 -28.96
N ILE A 837 -1.37 -63.21 -29.61
CA ILE A 837 -1.43 -63.11 -31.07
C ILE A 837 -0.04 -62.66 -31.57
N THR A 838 0.71 -63.56 -32.20
CA THR A 838 1.83 -63.19 -33.09
C THR A 838 1.29 -63.15 -34.52
N GLU A 839 1.12 -61.96 -35.10
CA GLU A 839 0.86 -61.83 -36.53
C GLU A 839 2.17 -61.82 -37.34
N ASP A 840 2.18 -62.65 -38.37
CA ASP A 840 3.24 -62.86 -39.36
C ASP A 840 3.27 -61.70 -40.39
N PRO A 841 4.38 -60.96 -40.60
CA PRO A 841 4.38 -59.67 -41.27
C PRO A 841 4.18 -59.70 -42.80
N ASN A 842 3.98 -60.87 -43.43
CA ASN A 842 4.02 -61.00 -44.90
C ASN A 842 2.68 -61.29 -45.61
N ARG A 843 1.52 -61.20 -44.94
CA ARG A 843 0.21 -61.45 -45.60
C ARG A 843 -0.60 -60.16 -45.83
N ARG A 844 -0.11 -59.31 -46.75
CA ARG A 844 -0.92 -58.23 -47.36
C ARG A 844 -1.92 -58.85 -48.35
N VAL A 845 -3.21 -58.81 -48.03
CA VAL A 845 -4.27 -58.96 -49.05
C VAL A 845 -4.68 -57.55 -49.48
N SER A 846 -4.18 -57.14 -50.65
CA SER A 846 -4.57 -55.92 -51.34
C SER A 846 -5.92 -56.10 -52.03
N TYR A 847 -6.86 -55.18 -51.81
CA TYR A 847 -7.94 -54.91 -52.76
C TYR A 847 -7.75 -53.48 -53.28
N SER A 848 -7.41 -53.37 -54.56
CA SER A 848 -7.32 -52.14 -55.35
C SER A 848 -8.48 -52.06 -56.34
N LEU A 849 -8.82 -50.84 -56.78
CA LEU A 849 -9.71 -50.39 -57.89
C LEU A 849 -10.91 -49.58 -57.35
N LEU A 850 -11.16 -48.31 -57.71
CA LEU A 850 -10.69 -47.50 -58.83
C LEU A 850 -10.61 -46.02 -58.44
N ASP A 851 -9.58 -45.40 -59.01
CA ASP A 851 -9.22 -44.00 -59.03
C ASP A 851 -9.99 -43.28 -60.17
N ARG A 852 -10.43 -42.03 -59.93
CA ARG A 852 -10.75 -41.08 -61.02
C ARG A 852 -10.51 -39.64 -60.56
N SER A 853 -9.31 -39.20 -60.95
CA SER A 853 -8.92 -37.88 -61.46
C SER A 853 -8.81 -36.70 -60.49
N GLY A 854 -7.57 -36.23 -60.32
CA GLY A 854 -7.23 -34.84 -59.97
C GLY A 854 -5.97 -34.65 -59.12
N SER A 855 -4.79 -34.94 -59.67
CA SER A 855 -3.45 -34.58 -59.12
C SER A 855 -3.15 -33.07 -59.31
N PRO A 856 -2.04 -32.45 -58.80
CA PRO A 856 -1.04 -32.81 -57.76
C PRO A 856 -0.88 -31.69 -56.70
N ASP A 857 -0.41 -31.91 -55.46
CA ASP A 857 0.98 -31.80 -54.96
C ASP A 857 0.79 -31.62 -53.43
N PHE A 858 1.47 -32.24 -52.48
CA PHE A 858 2.91 -32.37 -52.34
C PHE A 858 3.18 -33.50 -51.35
N THR A 859 4.04 -34.42 -51.75
CA THR A 859 4.60 -35.47 -50.88
C THR A 859 5.88 -34.95 -50.22
N LYS A 860 6.17 -35.41 -49.00
CA LYS A 860 7.52 -35.77 -48.49
C LYS A 860 7.37 -36.30 -47.06
N SER A 861 7.37 -37.62 -46.87
CA SER A 861 8.54 -38.52 -46.76
C SER A 861 9.03 -38.66 -45.32
N TRP A 862 8.70 -39.79 -44.68
CA TRP A 862 9.56 -40.37 -43.64
C TRP A 862 9.56 -41.89 -43.77
N SER A 863 10.75 -42.45 -44.05
CA SER A 863 11.05 -43.88 -44.12
C SER A 863 11.41 -44.45 -42.74
N PRO A 864 10.94 -45.65 -42.33
CA PRO A 864 11.29 -46.25 -41.05
C PRO A 864 12.58 -47.08 -41.12
N ARG A 865 13.50 -46.87 -40.16
CA ARG A 865 14.62 -47.78 -39.87
C ARG A 865 14.30 -48.65 -38.64
N ARG A 866 14.49 -49.96 -38.83
CA ARG A 866 14.73 -51.09 -37.89
C ARG A 866 14.37 -50.89 -36.40
N ALA A 867 13.39 -51.66 -35.93
CA ALA A 867 13.20 -51.98 -34.52
C ALA A 867 13.95 -53.26 -34.15
N SER A 868 14.81 -53.17 -33.14
CA SER A 868 15.44 -54.28 -32.43
C SER A 868 14.50 -54.88 -31.39
N THR A 869 14.58 -56.20 -31.24
CA THR A 869 13.91 -57.04 -30.26
C THR A 869 14.12 -56.61 -28.81
N VAL A 870 13.02 -56.39 -28.07
CA VAL A 870 13.02 -56.34 -26.59
C VAL A 870 11.86 -57.19 -26.07
N VAL A 871 12.23 -58.20 -25.27
CA VAL A 871 11.33 -59.08 -24.53
C VAL A 871 10.71 -58.29 -23.37
N ALA A 872 9.40 -58.02 -23.42
CA ALA A 872 8.69 -57.32 -22.35
C ALA A 872 7.97 -58.29 -21.40
N LYS A 873 8.43 -58.33 -20.14
CA LYS A 873 7.77 -58.97 -19.00
C LYS A 873 6.43 -58.29 -18.72
N ARG A 874 5.40 -59.08 -18.37
CA ARG A 874 4.05 -58.62 -17.96
C ARG A 874 4.14 -57.61 -16.81
N GLN A 875 3.65 -56.38 -17.02
CA GLN A 875 3.31 -55.45 -15.94
C GLN A 875 1.79 -55.43 -15.71
N PRO A 876 1.30 -55.24 -14.47
CA PRO A 876 -0.12 -55.16 -14.18
C PRO A 876 -0.71 -53.83 -14.66
N VAL A 877 -1.94 -53.87 -15.18
CA VAL A 877 -2.69 -52.72 -15.69
C VAL A 877 -2.91 -51.70 -14.56
N LYS A 878 -2.27 -50.52 -14.64
CA LYS A 878 -2.59 -49.38 -13.76
C LYS A 878 -4.04 -48.94 -14.05
N ARG A 879 -4.93 -49.09 -13.07
CA ARG A 879 -6.26 -48.48 -13.11
C ARG A 879 -6.11 -46.98 -12.85
N TYR A 880 -6.66 -46.14 -13.72
CA TYR A 880 -6.75 -44.70 -13.49
C TYR A 880 -7.54 -44.43 -12.21
N GLY A 881 -7.02 -43.57 -11.34
CA GLY A 881 -7.66 -43.20 -10.09
C GLY A 881 -8.77 -42.18 -10.28
N GLU A 882 -9.73 -42.14 -9.36
CA GLU A 882 -10.88 -41.23 -9.38
C GLU A 882 -10.47 -39.75 -9.52
N ALA A 883 -9.33 -39.36 -8.95
CA ALA A 883 -8.74 -38.03 -9.08
C ALA A 883 -8.28 -37.67 -10.51
N GLN A 884 -7.96 -38.67 -11.34
CA GLN A 884 -7.59 -38.47 -12.75
C GLN A 884 -8.82 -38.45 -13.67
N LEU A 885 -9.94 -39.05 -13.24
CA LEU A 885 -11.17 -39.14 -14.02
C LEU A 885 -12.10 -37.94 -13.82
N LYS A 886 -12.19 -37.40 -12.60
CA LYS A 886 -13.05 -36.24 -12.30
C LYS A 886 -12.81 -35.00 -13.19
N PRO A 887 -11.55 -34.61 -13.52
CA PRO A 887 -11.31 -33.48 -14.43
C PRO A 887 -11.79 -33.76 -15.85
N ILE A 888 -11.67 -35.01 -16.30
CA ILE A 888 -12.09 -35.45 -17.63
C ILE A 888 -13.63 -35.46 -17.71
N GLU A 889 -14.30 -35.91 -16.65
CA GLU A 889 -15.77 -35.90 -16.55
C GLU A 889 -16.33 -34.47 -16.51
N ALA A 890 -15.70 -33.57 -15.76
CA ALA A 890 -16.05 -32.15 -15.76
C ALA A 890 -15.86 -31.52 -17.15
N ALA A 891 -14.74 -31.78 -17.82
CA ALA A 891 -14.47 -31.28 -19.17
C ALA A 891 -15.46 -31.84 -20.22
N LEU A 892 -15.84 -33.12 -20.11
CA LEU A 892 -16.86 -33.72 -20.96
C LEU A 892 -18.24 -33.09 -20.74
N THR A 893 -18.59 -32.78 -19.50
CA THR A 893 -19.86 -32.13 -19.17
C THR A 893 -19.93 -30.72 -19.74
N ASP A 894 -18.83 -29.96 -19.64
CA ASP A 894 -18.71 -28.62 -20.22
C ASP A 894 -18.77 -28.64 -21.75
N GLN A 895 -18.05 -29.58 -22.38
CA GLN A 895 -18.13 -29.78 -23.83
C GLN A 895 -19.51 -30.19 -24.30
N SER A 896 -20.23 -31.04 -23.55
CA SER A 896 -21.62 -31.39 -23.83
C SER A 896 -22.53 -30.17 -23.74
N GLY A 897 -22.32 -29.30 -22.74
CA GLY A 897 -23.06 -28.03 -22.60
C GLY A 897 -22.82 -27.09 -23.79
N MET A 898 -21.57 -26.92 -24.21
CA MET A 898 -21.25 -26.14 -25.41
C MET A 898 -21.89 -26.74 -26.67
N LEU A 899 -21.83 -28.06 -26.85
CA LEU A 899 -22.46 -28.73 -27.99
C LEU A 899 -23.98 -28.49 -28.03
N ASP A 900 -24.66 -28.56 -26.89
CA ASP A 900 -26.10 -28.28 -26.80
C ASP A 900 -26.44 -26.82 -27.14
N THR A 901 -25.63 -25.86 -26.68
CA THR A 901 -25.83 -24.45 -27.03
C THR A 901 -25.60 -24.19 -28.52
N THR A 902 -24.54 -24.76 -29.09
CA THR A 902 -24.25 -24.62 -30.53
C THR A 902 -25.31 -25.29 -31.39
N THR A 903 -25.81 -26.48 -31.03
CA THR A 903 -26.92 -27.12 -31.76
C THR A 903 -28.22 -26.35 -31.66
N LYS A 904 -28.51 -25.71 -30.52
CA LYS A 904 -29.64 -24.77 -30.41
C LYS A 904 -29.47 -23.56 -31.32
N MET A 905 -28.28 -22.94 -31.33
CA MET A 905 -27.98 -21.80 -32.22
C MET A 905 -28.07 -22.19 -33.70
N VAL A 906 -27.58 -23.37 -34.08
CA VAL A 906 -27.68 -23.88 -35.45
C VAL A 906 -29.14 -24.09 -35.84
N LYS A 907 -29.97 -24.71 -34.98
CA LYS A 907 -31.41 -24.85 -35.24
C LYS A 907 -32.12 -23.50 -35.34
N GLU A 908 -31.73 -22.51 -34.53
CA GLU A 908 -32.28 -21.16 -34.62
C GLU A 908 -31.86 -20.47 -35.93
N LEU A 909 -30.63 -20.68 -36.38
CA LEU A 909 -30.16 -20.19 -37.68
C LEU A 909 -30.88 -20.89 -38.85
N GLU A 910 -31.03 -22.21 -38.82
CA GLU A 910 -31.77 -22.97 -39.84
C GLU A 910 -33.22 -22.50 -39.95
N THR A 911 -33.88 -22.23 -38.81
CA THR A 911 -35.25 -21.69 -38.80
C THR A 911 -35.32 -20.26 -39.31
N ARG A 912 -34.34 -19.40 -38.99
CA ARG A 912 -34.23 -18.03 -39.55
C ARG A 912 -33.90 -18.01 -41.04
N ILE A 913 -33.05 -18.91 -41.52
CA ILE A 913 -32.73 -19.05 -42.95
C ILE A 913 -33.95 -19.55 -43.73
N SER A 914 -34.66 -20.54 -43.17
CA SER A 914 -35.89 -21.05 -43.78
C SER A 914 -37.00 -20.00 -43.84
N SER A 915 -37.06 -19.06 -42.88
CA SER A 915 -38.02 -17.95 -42.93
C SER A 915 -37.61 -16.83 -43.89
N LEU A 916 -36.31 -16.59 -44.09
CA LEU A 916 -35.78 -15.67 -45.11
C LEU A 916 -36.06 -16.16 -46.55
N ASP A 917 -35.94 -17.46 -46.80
CA ASP A 917 -36.22 -18.07 -48.11
C ASP A 917 -37.70 -17.98 -48.53
N ILE A 918 -38.62 -17.87 -47.56
CA ILE A 918 -40.05 -17.65 -47.84
C ILE A 918 -40.30 -16.20 -48.28
N SER A 919 -39.51 -15.23 -47.80
CA SER A 919 -39.65 -13.81 -48.19
C SER A 919 -39.14 -13.51 -49.61
N ASN A 920 -38.14 -14.24 -50.10
CA ASN A 920 -37.62 -14.07 -51.46
C ASN A 920 -38.46 -14.76 -52.55
N LYS A 921 -39.37 -15.68 -52.18
CA LYS A 921 -40.30 -16.32 -53.13
C LYS A 921 -41.57 -15.52 -53.39
N SER A 922 -41.84 -14.45 -52.64
CA SER A 922 -42.99 -13.57 -52.87
C SER A 922 -42.71 -12.36 -53.77
N ALA A 923 -41.51 -12.26 -54.36
CA ALA A 923 -41.09 -11.11 -55.18
C ALA A 923 -40.67 -11.45 -56.62
N ASN A 924 -41.04 -12.62 -57.15
CA ASN A 924 -40.93 -12.94 -58.58
C ASN A 924 -42.23 -13.53 -59.13
#